data_AF-A0A4Q9PP61-F1
#
_entry.id   AF-A0A4Q9PP61-F1
#
_cell.length_a   1.000
_cell.length_b   1.000
_cell.length_c   1.000
_cell.angle_alpha   90.00
_cell.angle_beta   90.00
_cell.angle_gamma   90.00
#
_symmetry.space_group_name_H-M   'P 1'
#
loop_
_entity.id
_entity.type
_entity.pdbx_description
1 polymer ?
#
loop_
_entity_poly.entity_id
_entity_poly.type
_entity_poly.pdbx_seq_one_letter_code
_entity_poly.pdbx_strand_id
1 'polypeptide(L)'
;MAPSDNIQQSPRKLESETHSIGRLSNLTQRRLRAAAVMANHTVKLDSVQQFLDELLPRGPNTPECPQYEGNPFESLSEADTKVEIEVQDLFMHAVTSGQLSPRLVMCRSEARPDSLDMDSTRQKVDAAFFRPDVAPDDGRPHWVDQDVPVEFKSRKEGNKLDPFDDRNNLKLESDAAKRKHSRGQIISYAELLLALQPRVFLFMLLIMGRRFRLLRWDRGGVIITASTDYYKHPRLLCDFLWRISHFSPAQLGYDTTATRIPLRPDLTNELDDILAELEPLVVDHNPRDLDEKLPDRYVWKHAFTLFAASLKVKEWPRYKIWMNDKNGKPRCYLVGKPVVDSRGVTGRITRGYAAYDVADRRLVWLKDTWRTWYEGVETEGDVVLRLNGAQIESVPTVVCHGDVGEQTTLTATWWERQHSSRTNESSSLSGSTTTTPDTPIPPLASSPPVHPPISNVGSSDDRGASGLTDSSTNERAREVNPSEDEHAAPVAYNPQFRHDVPIPHHRHYRSVFEEICIELKHFKDARQLVLITLDCIKAHYYAASSPALGIHVLHRDITDSNIMIYPKIQDVNGRPTLVWTGILIDWEMSKPILAPLQARRMACTVCFAGLFFLHRVLMDYSGNMAIYSCSTTSRQSATYRGLG
;
A
#
# COMPACT_ATOMS: atom_id res chain seq x y z
N MET A 1 -21.41 45.81 -36.10
CA MET A 1 -20.06 45.49 -35.58
C MET A 1 -20.07 45.77 -34.08
N ALA A 2 -19.50 44.83 -33.32
CA ALA A 2 -19.43 44.71 -31.86
C ALA A 2 -20.72 44.28 -31.13
N PRO A 3 -20.75 43.07 -30.54
CA PRO A 3 -21.64 42.73 -29.45
C PRO A 3 -20.94 42.87 -28.09
N SER A 4 -21.71 43.36 -27.14
CA SER A 4 -21.49 43.32 -25.70
C SER A 4 -21.79 41.92 -25.16
N ASP A 5 -20.86 41.31 -24.44
CA ASP A 5 -21.15 40.19 -23.54
C ASP A 5 -20.27 40.32 -22.29
N ASN A 6 -20.93 40.63 -21.17
CA ASN A 6 -20.34 40.71 -19.85
C ASN A 6 -20.75 39.45 -19.09
N ILE A 7 -19.94 38.38 -19.18
CA ILE A 7 -20.13 37.16 -18.39
C ILE A 7 -19.37 37.34 -17.07
N GLN A 8 -20.13 37.50 -15.99
CA GLN A 8 -19.63 37.49 -14.62
C GLN A 8 -19.13 36.07 -14.28
N GLN A 9 -17.82 35.85 -14.44
CA GLN A 9 -17.15 34.65 -13.95
C GLN A 9 -17.02 34.72 -12.43
N SER A 10 -17.47 33.66 -11.74
CA SER A 10 -17.32 33.47 -10.30
C SER A 10 -15.83 33.41 -9.92
N PRO A 11 -15.36 34.22 -8.94
CA PRO A 11 -13.96 34.22 -8.54
C PRO A 11 -13.72 33.19 -7.42
N ARG A 12 -12.96 32.13 -7.73
CA ARG A 12 -11.89 31.50 -6.90
C ARG A 12 -11.65 30.04 -7.31
N LYS A 13 -10.73 29.81 -8.25
CA LYS A 13 -9.96 28.55 -8.43
C LYS A 13 -8.59 28.76 -9.12
N LEU A 14 -8.03 29.97 -9.04
CA LEU A 14 -6.66 30.41 -9.34
C LEU A 14 -6.32 31.44 -8.24
N GLU A 15 -5.15 31.63 -7.67
CA GLU A 15 -3.80 31.04 -7.75
C GLU A 15 -3.05 31.78 -6.61
N SER A 16 -2.54 31.11 -5.56
CA SER A 16 -1.70 31.80 -4.56
C SER A 16 -0.23 31.53 -4.87
N GLU A 17 0.22 32.02 -6.00
CA GLU A 17 1.57 31.85 -6.54
C GLU A 17 2.54 32.68 -5.70
N THR A 18 3.30 32.05 -4.80
CA THR A 18 4.77 32.11 -4.95
C THR A 18 5.47 30.96 -4.19
N HIS A 19 4.74 30.18 -3.37
CA HIS A 19 5.20 28.92 -2.76
C HIS A 19 4.34 27.69 -3.15
N SER A 20 3.26 27.90 -3.90
CA SER A 20 2.23 26.90 -4.23
C SER A 20 2.51 26.12 -5.52
N ILE A 21 3.25 26.71 -6.47
CA ILE A 21 3.50 26.14 -7.80
C ILE A 21 4.18 24.76 -7.69
N GLY A 22 5.17 24.60 -6.81
CA GLY A 22 5.86 23.32 -6.58
C GLY A 22 5.02 22.25 -5.88
N ARG A 23 3.97 22.62 -5.15
CA ARG A 23 3.09 21.68 -4.42
C ARG A 23 1.87 21.28 -5.26
N LEU A 24 1.30 22.23 -6.00
CA LEU A 24 0.23 21.99 -6.97
C LEU A 24 0.71 21.12 -8.13
N SER A 25 1.95 21.31 -8.60
CA SER A 25 2.58 20.44 -9.59
C SER A 25 2.75 19.02 -9.05
N ASN A 26 3.12 18.87 -7.76
CA ASN A 26 3.25 17.58 -7.09
C ASN A 26 1.89 16.86 -6.95
N LEU A 27 0.83 17.55 -6.50
CA LEU A 27 -0.50 16.93 -6.40
C LEU A 27 -1.06 16.52 -7.77
N THR A 28 -0.88 17.36 -8.80
CA THR A 28 -1.33 17.04 -10.16
C THR A 28 -0.59 15.81 -10.70
N GLN A 29 0.73 15.76 -10.53
CA GLN A 29 1.52 14.60 -10.92
C GLN A 29 1.14 13.34 -10.13
N ARG A 30 0.85 13.48 -8.82
CA ARG A 30 0.36 12.39 -7.97
C ARG A 30 -0.97 11.84 -8.48
N ARG A 31 -1.93 12.72 -8.81
CA ARG A 31 -3.24 12.33 -9.36
C ARG A 31 -3.10 11.61 -10.71
N LEU A 32 -2.19 12.07 -11.57
CA LEU A 32 -1.91 11.41 -12.86
C LEU A 32 -1.30 10.02 -12.66
N ARG A 33 -0.34 9.87 -11.74
CA ARG A 33 0.25 8.55 -11.40
C ARG A 33 -0.79 7.62 -10.78
N ALA A 34 -1.58 8.12 -9.84
CA ALA A 34 -2.63 7.34 -9.19
C ALA A 34 -3.69 6.86 -10.19
N ALA A 35 -4.10 7.72 -11.12
CA ALA A 35 -5.01 7.34 -12.22
C ALA A 35 -4.41 6.32 -13.19
N ALA A 36 -3.08 6.29 -13.35
CA ALA A 36 -2.40 5.29 -14.17
C ALA A 36 -2.29 3.94 -13.46
N VAL A 37 -2.01 3.94 -12.14
CA VAL A 37 -1.98 2.72 -11.32
C VAL A 37 -3.37 2.08 -11.22
N MET A 38 -4.41 2.89 -11.13
CA MET A 38 -5.80 2.43 -11.09
C MET A 38 -6.34 1.94 -12.45
N ALA A 39 -5.56 2.08 -13.53
CA ALA A 39 -5.98 1.63 -14.84
C ALA A 39 -6.31 0.13 -14.79
N ASN A 40 -7.47 -0.26 -15.32
CA ASN A 40 -8.03 -1.62 -15.30
C ASN A 40 -8.35 -2.18 -13.90
N HIS A 41 -8.37 -1.33 -12.85
CA HIS A 41 -8.77 -1.71 -11.49
C HIS A 41 -10.17 -1.18 -11.13
N THR A 42 -11.01 -0.94 -12.15
CA THR A 42 -12.40 -0.49 -12.01
C THR A 42 -13.35 -1.61 -12.44
N VAL A 43 -14.25 -2.02 -11.54
CA VAL A 43 -15.34 -2.96 -11.83
C VAL A 43 -16.67 -2.23 -11.75
N LYS A 44 -17.54 -2.41 -12.74
CA LYS A 44 -18.87 -1.80 -12.75
C LYS A 44 -19.93 -2.85 -12.48
N LEU A 45 -20.83 -2.59 -11.53
CA LEU A 45 -22.01 -3.42 -11.31
C LEU A 45 -23.15 -3.06 -12.28
N ASP A 46 -24.05 -4.01 -12.51
CA ASP A 46 -25.12 -3.89 -13.50
C ASP A 46 -26.18 -2.88 -13.05
N SER A 47 -26.40 -2.74 -11.74
CA SER A 47 -27.37 -1.80 -11.18
C SER A 47 -26.95 -1.26 -9.80
N VAL A 48 -27.56 -0.13 -9.41
CA VAL A 48 -27.44 0.37 -8.03
C VAL A 48 -28.09 -0.60 -7.04
N GLN A 49 -29.17 -1.28 -7.43
CA GLN A 49 -29.83 -2.26 -6.57
C GLN A 49 -28.88 -3.42 -6.22
N GLN A 50 -28.14 -3.94 -7.21
CA GLN A 50 -27.12 -4.96 -6.97
C GLN A 50 -26.04 -4.47 -6.00
N PHE A 51 -25.59 -3.22 -6.15
CA PHE A 51 -24.63 -2.62 -5.21
C PHE A 51 -25.19 -2.56 -3.80
N LEU A 52 -26.44 -2.13 -3.63
CA LEU A 52 -27.10 -2.08 -2.33
C LEU A 52 -27.22 -3.48 -1.73
N ASP A 53 -27.66 -4.47 -2.49
CA ASP A 53 -27.96 -5.79 -1.94
C ASP A 53 -26.72 -6.63 -1.67
N GLU A 54 -25.68 -6.54 -2.52
CA GLU A 54 -24.47 -7.35 -2.37
C GLU A 54 -23.33 -6.65 -1.61
N LEU A 55 -23.25 -5.31 -1.65
CA LEU A 55 -22.16 -4.56 -1.01
C LEU A 55 -22.60 -3.73 0.21
N LEU A 56 -23.90 -3.44 0.34
CA LEU A 56 -24.49 -2.84 1.54
C LEU A 56 -25.69 -3.67 2.03
N PRO A 57 -25.54 -4.98 2.26
CA PRO A 57 -26.65 -5.82 2.69
C PRO A 57 -27.22 -5.29 4.01
N ARG A 58 -28.55 -5.26 4.11
CA ARG A 58 -29.23 -4.94 5.36
C ARG A 58 -28.96 -6.06 6.35
N GLY A 59 -28.45 -5.70 7.54
CA GLY A 59 -28.37 -6.65 8.64
C GLY A 59 -29.75 -6.93 9.21
N PRO A 60 -29.91 -8.00 10.03
CA PRO A 60 -31.18 -8.31 10.69
C PRO A 60 -31.76 -7.14 11.51
N ASN A 61 -30.88 -6.26 11.99
CA ASN A 61 -31.20 -5.12 12.84
C ASN A 61 -31.21 -3.78 12.08
N THR A 62 -30.99 -3.76 10.77
CA THR A 62 -31.02 -2.52 9.97
C THR A 62 -32.48 -2.22 9.59
N PRO A 63 -33.08 -1.10 10.06
CA PRO A 63 -34.46 -0.75 9.71
C PRO A 63 -34.62 -0.56 8.21
N GLU A 64 -35.81 -0.84 7.68
CA GLU A 64 -36.13 -0.50 6.29
C GLU A 64 -36.15 1.02 6.09
N CYS A 65 -35.69 1.46 4.92
CA CYS A 65 -35.81 2.86 4.53
C CYS A 65 -37.30 3.24 4.47
N PRO A 66 -37.72 4.32 5.15
CA PRO A 66 -39.12 4.71 5.18
C PRO A 66 -39.62 5.07 3.78
N GLN A 67 -40.94 5.03 3.61
CA GLN A 67 -41.57 5.61 2.44
C GLN A 67 -41.70 7.11 2.64
N TYR A 68 -40.99 7.89 1.85
CA TYR A 68 -41.10 9.35 1.85
C TYR A 68 -42.34 9.80 1.09
N GLU A 69 -43.03 10.81 1.61
CA GLU A 69 -44.11 11.48 0.90
C GLU A 69 -43.50 12.35 -0.22
N GLY A 70 -43.78 11.99 -1.48
CA GLY A 70 -43.24 12.68 -2.64
C GLY A 70 -41.76 12.39 -2.92
N ASN A 71 -41.10 13.28 -3.66
CA ASN A 71 -39.70 13.16 -4.02
C ASN A 71 -38.84 13.99 -3.06
N PRO A 72 -37.98 13.39 -2.22
CA PRO A 72 -37.09 14.13 -1.32
C PRO A 72 -36.16 15.10 -2.06
N PHE A 73 -35.91 14.86 -3.34
CA PHE A 73 -35.04 15.67 -4.19
C PHE A 73 -35.82 16.60 -5.13
N GLU A 74 -37.06 16.96 -4.79
CA GLU A 74 -37.93 17.78 -5.68
C GLU A 74 -37.25 19.08 -6.12
N SER A 75 -36.55 19.77 -5.21
CA SER A 75 -35.82 21.01 -5.49
C SER A 75 -34.64 20.86 -6.45
N LEU A 76 -34.21 19.62 -6.74
CA LEU A 76 -33.10 19.26 -7.62
C LEU A 76 -33.59 18.79 -9.02
N SER A 77 -34.86 19.00 -9.36
CA SER A 77 -35.42 18.66 -10.69
C SER A 77 -34.60 19.20 -11.86
N GLU A 78 -34.03 20.40 -11.70
CA GLU A 78 -33.18 21.11 -12.67
C GLU A 78 -31.68 21.10 -12.31
N ALA A 79 -31.21 20.17 -11.47
CA ALA A 79 -29.81 20.16 -10.98
C ALA A 79 -28.73 20.13 -12.10
N ASP A 80 -29.09 19.71 -13.32
CA ASP A 80 -28.15 19.68 -14.45
C ASP A 80 -27.79 21.06 -15.01
N THR A 81 -28.65 22.06 -14.82
CA THR A 81 -28.44 23.45 -15.29
C THR A 81 -27.84 24.35 -14.21
N LYS A 82 -27.81 23.87 -12.95
CA LYS A 82 -27.33 24.60 -11.77
C LYS A 82 -25.80 24.58 -11.64
N VAL A 83 -25.27 25.55 -10.91
CA VAL A 83 -23.85 25.54 -10.51
C VAL A 83 -23.63 24.54 -9.39
N GLU A 84 -22.40 24.02 -9.25
CA GLU A 84 -22.04 22.99 -8.29
C GLU A 84 -22.41 23.35 -6.85
N ILE A 85 -22.12 24.58 -6.42
CA ILE A 85 -22.44 25.09 -5.08
C ILE A 85 -23.95 25.08 -4.77
N GLU A 86 -24.79 25.38 -5.76
CA GLU A 86 -26.25 25.39 -5.60
C GLU A 86 -26.81 23.96 -5.50
N VAL A 87 -26.25 23.03 -6.28
CA VAL A 87 -26.58 21.59 -6.17
C VAL A 87 -26.17 21.06 -4.80
N GLN A 88 -24.99 21.43 -4.30
CA GLN A 88 -24.54 21.06 -2.96
C GLN A 88 -25.53 21.55 -1.89
N ASP A 89 -25.89 22.85 -1.90
CA ASP A 89 -26.81 23.44 -0.91
C ASP A 89 -28.18 22.75 -0.92
N LEU A 90 -28.77 22.56 -2.10
CA LEU A 90 -30.07 21.92 -2.25
C LEU A 90 -30.03 20.44 -1.84
N PHE A 91 -28.94 19.73 -2.18
CA PHE A 91 -28.75 18.34 -1.82
C PHE A 91 -28.60 18.15 -0.31
N MET A 92 -27.73 18.95 0.33
CA MET A 92 -27.55 18.90 1.78
C MET A 92 -28.84 19.27 2.52
N HIS A 93 -29.59 20.25 2.01
CA HIS A 93 -30.91 20.59 2.55
C HIS A 93 -31.86 19.40 2.46
N ALA A 94 -31.97 18.74 1.30
CA ALA A 94 -32.83 17.56 1.10
C ALA A 94 -32.46 16.40 2.03
N VAL A 95 -31.16 16.12 2.21
CA VAL A 95 -30.67 15.08 3.14
C VAL A 95 -31.08 15.40 4.58
N THR A 96 -30.92 16.66 5.00
CA THR A 96 -31.18 17.09 6.38
C THR A 96 -32.68 17.19 6.67
N SER A 97 -33.44 17.92 5.85
CA SER A 97 -34.87 18.13 6.06
C SER A 97 -35.69 16.86 5.84
N GLY A 98 -35.26 16.01 4.90
CA GLY A 98 -35.85 14.70 4.65
C GLY A 98 -35.41 13.61 5.62
N GLN A 99 -34.47 13.89 6.54
CA GLN A 99 -33.88 12.89 7.46
C GLN A 99 -33.43 11.62 6.71
N LEU A 100 -32.75 11.79 5.57
CA LEU A 100 -32.35 10.67 4.71
C LEU A 100 -31.21 9.83 5.32
N SER A 101 -30.46 10.40 6.27
CA SER A 101 -29.36 9.75 6.99
C SER A 101 -29.45 10.06 8.50
N PRO A 102 -30.48 9.57 9.22
CA PRO A 102 -30.86 10.08 10.54
C PRO A 102 -29.81 9.96 11.66
N ARG A 103 -28.75 9.19 11.45
CA ARG A 103 -27.67 8.96 12.43
C ARG A 103 -26.32 9.54 12.00
N LEU A 104 -26.28 10.26 10.88
CA LEU A 104 -25.09 10.91 10.36
C LEU A 104 -25.40 12.37 10.04
N VAL A 105 -24.39 13.22 10.16
CA VAL A 105 -24.45 14.62 9.78
C VAL A 105 -23.63 14.81 8.51
N MET A 106 -24.20 15.49 7.51
CA MET A 106 -23.46 15.88 6.31
C MET A 106 -22.88 17.28 6.51
N CYS A 107 -21.56 17.41 6.41
CA CYS A 107 -20.85 18.69 6.57
C CYS A 107 -20.11 19.08 5.29
N ARG A 108 -20.00 20.39 5.03
CA ARG A 108 -19.18 20.93 3.93
C ARG A 108 -17.72 21.07 4.37
N SER A 109 -16.82 20.83 3.43
CA SER A 109 -15.37 20.80 3.69
C SER A 109 -14.53 21.52 2.62
N GLU A 110 -15.16 22.32 1.76
CA GLU A 110 -14.50 22.97 0.62
C GLU A 110 -13.82 24.31 0.97
N ALA A 111 -14.03 24.84 2.18
CA ALA A 111 -13.59 26.19 2.54
C ALA A 111 -12.10 26.25 2.85
N ARG A 112 -11.60 25.34 3.70
CA ARG A 112 -10.21 25.34 4.19
C ARG A 112 -9.66 23.91 4.21
N PRO A 113 -8.40 23.67 3.84
CA PRO A 113 -7.81 22.34 3.99
C PRO A 113 -7.42 22.07 5.45
N ASP A 114 -7.22 20.79 5.78
CA ASP A 114 -6.61 20.36 7.05
C ASP A 114 -5.15 20.88 7.19
N SER A 115 -4.58 20.70 8.38
CA SER A 115 -3.19 21.09 8.68
C SER A 115 -2.19 20.38 7.76
N LEU A 116 -1.05 21.02 7.48
CA LEU A 116 -0.02 20.46 6.60
C LEU A 116 0.57 19.13 7.10
N ASP A 117 0.53 18.93 8.41
CA ASP A 117 1.02 17.71 9.06
C ASP A 117 0.07 16.52 8.86
N MET A 118 -1.22 16.80 8.68
CA MET A 118 -2.27 15.84 8.37
C MET A 118 -2.37 15.61 6.85
N ASP A 119 -2.45 16.70 6.08
CA ASP A 119 -2.55 16.66 4.63
C ASP A 119 -1.59 17.66 3.98
N SER A 120 -0.41 17.16 3.62
CA SER A 120 0.61 17.94 2.90
C SER A 120 0.14 18.43 1.53
N THR A 121 -0.90 17.81 0.96
CA THR A 121 -1.46 18.15 -0.35
C THR A 121 -2.60 19.16 -0.31
N ARG A 122 -3.08 19.51 0.90
CA ARG A 122 -4.12 20.53 1.13
C ARG A 122 -5.37 20.33 0.28
N GLN A 123 -5.75 19.06 0.14
CA GLN A 123 -6.93 18.63 -0.60
C GLN A 123 -8.20 19.02 0.16
N LYS A 124 -9.29 19.13 -0.59
CA LYS A 124 -10.62 19.50 -0.07
C LYS A 124 -11.67 18.74 -0.84
N VAL A 125 -12.27 17.74 -0.20
CA VAL A 125 -13.51 17.14 -0.68
C VAL A 125 -14.66 18.12 -0.43
N ASP A 126 -15.69 18.09 -1.26
CA ASP A 126 -16.78 19.07 -1.18
C ASP A 126 -17.59 18.92 0.12
N ALA A 127 -17.95 17.68 0.47
CA ALA A 127 -18.65 17.35 1.70
C ALA A 127 -18.33 15.93 2.17
N ALA A 128 -18.74 15.59 3.38
CA ALA A 128 -18.71 14.22 3.87
C ALA A 128 -19.79 13.98 4.94
N PHE A 129 -20.12 12.70 5.16
CA PHE A 129 -20.91 12.26 6.30
C PHE A 129 -20.01 11.95 7.50
N PHE A 130 -20.47 12.35 8.69
CA PHE A 130 -19.79 12.19 9.97
C PHE A 130 -20.74 11.65 11.03
N ARG A 131 -20.20 11.02 12.07
CA ARG A 131 -20.95 10.80 13.30
C ARG A 131 -21.23 12.15 13.98
N PRO A 132 -22.41 12.34 14.61
CA PRO A 132 -22.79 13.63 15.19
C PRO A 132 -21.80 14.19 16.22
N ASP A 133 -21.10 13.32 16.98
CA ASP A 133 -20.16 13.68 18.04
C ASP A 133 -18.82 14.23 17.53
N VAL A 134 -18.48 13.99 16.26
CA VAL A 134 -17.23 14.44 15.62
C VAL A 134 -17.48 15.26 14.37
N ALA A 135 -18.73 15.64 14.11
CA ALA A 135 -19.11 16.43 12.93
C ALA A 135 -18.50 17.84 13.01
N PRO A 136 -17.71 18.26 12.01
CA PRO A 136 -17.04 19.56 12.04
C PRO A 136 -17.96 20.69 11.57
N ASP A 137 -17.67 21.90 12.03
CA ASP A 137 -18.35 23.16 11.67
C ASP A 137 -17.40 24.25 11.13
N ASP A 138 -16.10 23.96 11.02
CA ASP A 138 -15.06 24.93 10.66
C ASP A 138 -14.73 24.97 9.14
N GLY A 139 -15.45 24.18 8.35
CA GLY A 139 -15.33 24.10 6.89
C GLY A 139 -14.08 23.37 6.40
N ARG A 140 -13.41 22.59 7.26
CA ARG A 140 -12.30 21.70 6.88
C ARG A 140 -12.77 20.28 6.56
N PRO A 141 -11.97 19.49 5.81
CA PRO A 141 -12.23 18.07 5.58
C PRO A 141 -12.35 17.23 6.85
N HIS A 142 -11.48 17.42 7.85
CA HIS A 142 -11.37 16.49 8.98
C HIS A 142 -11.27 15.04 8.50
N TRP A 143 -10.26 14.76 7.66
CA TRP A 143 -10.13 13.47 6.97
C TRP A 143 -10.18 12.25 7.91
N VAL A 144 -9.73 12.41 9.15
CA VAL A 144 -9.67 11.34 10.15
C VAL A 144 -11.07 10.94 10.64
N ASP A 145 -12.05 11.84 10.58
CA ASP A 145 -13.38 11.68 11.17
C ASP A 145 -14.47 11.38 10.12
N GLN A 146 -14.16 11.47 8.82
CA GLN A 146 -15.10 11.20 7.74
C GLN A 146 -15.52 9.73 7.69
N ASP A 147 -16.83 9.46 7.71
CA ASP A 147 -17.40 8.13 7.48
C ASP A 147 -17.52 7.84 5.97
N VAL A 148 -18.14 8.76 5.21
CA VAL A 148 -18.37 8.64 3.77
C VAL A 148 -18.15 9.99 3.07
N PRO A 149 -17.08 10.16 2.27
CA PRO A 149 -16.88 11.37 1.46
C PRO A 149 -17.91 11.52 0.34
N VAL A 150 -18.27 12.77 0.04
CA VAL A 150 -19.19 13.15 -1.04
C VAL A 150 -18.52 14.19 -1.93
N GLU A 151 -18.32 13.84 -3.20
CA GLU A 151 -17.82 14.75 -4.21
C GLU A 151 -18.94 15.22 -5.13
N PHE A 152 -18.94 16.50 -5.48
CA PHE A 152 -19.87 17.07 -6.45
C PHE A 152 -19.15 17.42 -7.75
N LYS A 153 -19.88 17.31 -8.85
CA LYS A 153 -19.44 17.77 -10.16
C LYS A 153 -20.59 18.46 -10.88
N SER A 154 -20.30 19.60 -11.51
CA SER A 154 -21.26 20.22 -12.41
C SER A 154 -21.61 19.33 -13.61
N ARG A 155 -22.89 19.34 -14.02
CA ARG A 155 -23.38 18.67 -15.24
C ARG A 155 -23.82 19.64 -16.34
N LYS A 156 -23.47 20.93 -16.23
CA LYS A 156 -23.79 21.96 -17.24
C LYS A 156 -23.29 21.61 -18.65
N GLU A 157 -22.15 20.94 -18.74
CA GLU A 157 -21.58 20.45 -20.01
C GLU A 157 -21.86 18.95 -20.24
N GLY A 158 -22.94 18.42 -19.67
CA GLY A 158 -23.24 16.99 -19.69
C GLY A 158 -22.23 16.18 -18.89
N ASN A 159 -21.86 14.98 -19.38
CA ASN A 159 -21.05 14.01 -18.63
C ASN A 159 -19.53 14.27 -18.69
N LYS A 160 -19.07 15.50 -19.04
CA LYS A 160 -17.63 15.78 -19.22
C LYS A 160 -16.80 15.66 -17.93
N LEU A 161 -17.43 15.87 -16.78
CA LEU A 161 -16.80 15.78 -15.46
C LEU A 161 -17.08 14.43 -14.75
N ASP A 162 -17.84 13.53 -15.38
CA ASP A 162 -18.03 12.18 -14.84
C ASP A 162 -16.73 11.38 -14.97
N PRO A 163 -16.13 10.90 -13.87
CA PRO A 163 -14.86 10.17 -13.90
C PRO A 163 -14.92 8.86 -14.69
N PHE A 164 -16.12 8.30 -14.91
CA PHE A 164 -16.34 7.01 -15.56
C PHE A 164 -17.31 7.09 -16.75
N ASP A 165 -17.06 6.29 -17.79
CA ASP A 165 -17.85 6.28 -19.01
C ASP A 165 -18.69 5.01 -19.14
N ASP A 166 -20.01 5.13 -18.96
CA ASP A 166 -20.93 3.98 -19.04
C ASP A 166 -21.18 3.49 -20.47
N ARG A 167 -20.73 4.20 -21.50
CA ARG A 167 -21.01 3.85 -22.91
C ARG A 167 -20.26 2.60 -23.36
N ASN A 168 -19.13 2.28 -22.73
CA ASN A 168 -18.33 1.10 -23.05
C ASN A 168 -17.93 0.38 -21.76
N ASN A 169 -18.59 -0.74 -21.46
CA ASN A 169 -18.30 -1.55 -20.28
C ASN A 169 -16.90 -2.19 -20.29
N LEU A 170 -16.19 -2.19 -21.44
CA LEU A 170 -14.79 -2.63 -21.54
C LEU A 170 -13.80 -1.48 -21.26
N LYS A 171 -14.25 -0.23 -21.29
CA LYS A 171 -13.41 0.96 -21.09
C LYS A 171 -14.15 2.01 -20.26
N LEU A 172 -14.30 1.71 -18.98
CA LEU A 172 -14.93 2.61 -18.00
C LEU A 172 -14.06 3.85 -17.74
N GLU A 173 -12.75 3.71 -17.84
CA GLU A 173 -11.79 4.77 -17.57
C GLU A 173 -11.48 5.56 -18.84
N SER A 174 -12.33 6.54 -19.12
CA SER A 174 -12.13 7.41 -20.27
C SER A 174 -10.81 8.18 -20.20
N ASP A 175 -10.14 8.31 -21.37
CA ASP A 175 -8.93 9.10 -21.57
C ASP A 175 -9.18 10.61 -21.74
N ALA A 176 -10.46 11.02 -21.90
CA ALA A 176 -10.82 12.43 -21.98
C ALA A 176 -10.28 13.21 -20.76
N ALA A 177 -9.55 14.30 -21.02
CA ALA A 177 -8.77 15.01 -20.02
C ALA A 177 -9.58 15.43 -18.77
N LYS A 178 -10.78 15.98 -18.95
CA LYS A 178 -11.69 16.39 -17.85
C LYS A 178 -12.11 15.20 -16.97
N ARG A 179 -12.36 14.04 -17.57
CA ARG A 179 -12.74 12.81 -16.86
C ARG A 179 -11.54 12.20 -16.12
N LYS A 180 -10.37 12.16 -16.76
CA LYS A 180 -9.12 11.72 -16.14
C LYS A 180 -8.72 12.59 -14.94
N HIS A 181 -8.91 13.91 -15.05
CA HIS A 181 -8.69 14.83 -13.94
C HIS A 181 -9.65 14.55 -12.77
N SER A 182 -10.95 14.43 -13.05
CA SER A 182 -11.96 14.12 -12.04
C SER A 182 -11.72 12.77 -11.38
N ARG A 183 -11.29 11.76 -12.15
CA ARG A 183 -10.91 10.43 -11.63
C ARG A 183 -9.68 10.49 -10.73
N GLY A 184 -8.63 11.18 -11.16
CA GLY A 184 -7.44 11.40 -10.33
C GLY A 184 -7.75 12.08 -9.01
N GLN A 185 -8.69 13.04 -9.01
CA GLN A 185 -9.15 13.73 -7.80
C GLN A 185 -9.81 12.78 -6.80
N ILE A 186 -10.82 12.00 -7.21
CA ILE A 186 -11.49 11.06 -6.30
C ILE A 186 -10.56 9.93 -5.82
N ILE A 187 -9.63 9.46 -6.66
CA ILE A 187 -8.60 8.50 -6.25
C ILE A 187 -7.73 9.09 -5.14
N SER A 188 -7.28 10.34 -5.29
CA SER A 188 -6.42 10.99 -4.29
C SER A 188 -7.12 11.26 -2.95
N TYR A 189 -8.46 11.33 -2.92
CA TYR A 189 -9.22 11.41 -1.66
C TYR A 189 -9.33 10.03 -1.00
N ALA A 190 -9.64 8.99 -1.78
CA ALA A 190 -9.65 7.62 -1.28
C ALA A 190 -8.27 7.22 -0.72
N GLU A 191 -7.19 7.57 -1.41
CA GLU A 191 -5.81 7.34 -0.96
C GLU A 191 -5.55 7.97 0.41
N LEU A 192 -5.94 9.23 0.59
CA LEU A 192 -5.71 9.97 1.84
C LEU A 192 -6.54 9.42 3.01
N LEU A 193 -7.82 9.12 2.77
CA LEU A 193 -8.70 8.52 3.79
C LEU A 193 -8.19 7.14 4.20
N LEU A 194 -7.87 6.28 3.23
CA LEU A 194 -7.33 4.95 3.53
C LEU A 194 -5.97 5.06 4.24
N ALA A 195 -5.16 6.10 3.98
CA ALA A 195 -3.90 6.38 4.69
C ALA A 195 -4.09 6.74 6.17
N LEU A 196 -5.08 7.55 6.48
CA LEU A 196 -5.32 8.11 7.82
C LEU A 196 -6.21 7.23 8.70
N GLN A 197 -7.08 6.42 8.10
CA GLN A 197 -8.05 5.58 8.78
C GLN A 197 -7.75 4.09 8.52
N PRO A 198 -7.62 3.25 9.56
CA PRO A 198 -7.61 1.80 9.41
C PRO A 198 -8.92 1.32 8.79
N ARG A 199 -8.86 0.96 7.51
CA ARG A 199 -10.02 0.54 6.71
C ARG A 199 -9.70 -0.66 5.84
N VAL A 200 -10.68 -1.54 5.74
CA VAL A 200 -10.77 -2.66 4.79
C VAL A 200 -11.22 -2.13 3.43
N PHE A 201 -12.21 -1.23 3.45
CA PHE A 201 -12.76 -0.57 2.26
C PHE A 201 -13.35 0.79 2.63
N LEU A 202 -13.66 1.61 1.62
CA LEU A 202 -14.23 2.94 1.75
C LEU A 202 -15.38 3.12 0.76
N PHE A 203 -16.56 3.52 1.25
CA PHE A 203 -17.61 4.03 0.39
C PHE A 203 -17.40 5.50 0.06
N MET A 204 -17.76 5.91 -1.15
CA MET A 204 -17.75 7.30 -1.59
C MET A 204 -18.98 7.56 -2.46
N LEU A 205 -19.61 8.73 -2.27
CA LEU A 205 -20.74 9.18 -3.06
C LEU A 205 -20.28 10.25 -4.05
N LEU A 206 -20.67 10.11 -5.31
CA LEU A 206 -20.43 11.12 -6.32
C LEU A 206 -21.77 11.66 -6.83
N ILE A 207 -21.99 12.96 -6.71
CA ILE A 207 -23.17 13.67 -7.22
C ILE A 207 -22.78 14.52 -8.44
N MET A 208 -23.50 14.36 -9.54
CA MET A 208 -23.24 15.04 -10.82
C MET A 208 -24.53 15.64 -11.35
N GLY A 209 -24.84 16.89 -11.00
CA GLY A 209 -26.17 17.47 -11.26
C GLY A 209 -27.25 16.57 -10.69
N ARG A 210 -28.18 16.08 -11.52
CA ARG A 210 -29.27 15.16 -11.14
C ARG A 210 -28.90 13.67 -11.12
N ARG A 211 -27.62 13.36 -11.28
CA ARG A 211 -27.10 11.98 -11.34
C ARG A 211 -26.25 11.66 -10.12
N PHE A 212 -26.15 10.38 -9.76
CA PHE A 212 -25.20 9.90 -8.76
C PHE A 212 -24.49 8.61 -9.20
N ARG A 213 -23.35 8.35 -8.55
CA ARG A 213 -22.69 7.04 -8.53
C ARG A 213 -22.33 6.68 -7.09
N LEU A 214 -22.46 5.39 -6.78
CA LEU A 214 -21.87 4.81 -5.58
C LEU A 214 -20.53 4.18 -5.94
N LEU A 215 -19.54 4.38 -5.08
CA LEU A 215 -18.20 3.84 -5.23
C LEU A 215 -17.84 3.08 -3.95
N ARG A 216 -17.24 1.90 -4.11
CA ARG A 216 -16.60 1.14 -3.02
C ARG A 216 -15.14 0.91 -3.39
N TRP A 217 -14.24 1.57 -2.68
CA TRP A 217 -12.79 1.42 -2.81
C TRP A 217 -12.28 0.34 -1.87
N ASP A 218 -11.39 -0.52 -2.33
CA ASP A 218 -10.56 -1.37 -1.48
C ASP A 218 -9.14 -1.45 -2.05
N ARG A 219 -8.26 -2.25 -1.44
CA ARG A 219 -6.86 -2.38 -1.91
C ARG A 219 -6.71 -3.14 -3.23
N GLY A 220 -7.79 -3.68 -3.78
CA GLY A 220 -7.84 -4.27 -5.11
C GLY A 220 -8.30 -3.28 -6.18
N GLY A 221 -9.04 -2.22 -5.83
CA GLY A 221 -9.47 -1.22 -6.79
C GLY A 221 -10.76 -0.51 -6.38
N VAL A 222 -11.64 -0.27 -7.35
CA VAL A 222 -12.93 0.37 -7.13
C VAL A 222 -14.06 -0.37 -7.82
N ILE A 223 -15.12 -0.62 -7.06
CA ILE A 223 -16.41 -1.08 -7.60
C ILE A 223 -17.34 0.11 -7.72
N ILE A 224 -17.95 0.32 -8.88
CA ILE A 224 -18.81 1.47 -9.18
C ILE A 224 -20.20 1.05 -9.68
N THR A 225 -21.19 1.91 -9.47
CA THR A 225 -22.48 1.81 -10.16
C THR A 225 -22.49 2.58 -11.48
N ALA A 226 -23.45 2.27 -12.35
CA ALA A 226 -23.82 3.15 -13.46
C ALA A 226 -24.31 4.53 -12.96
N SER A 227 -24.17 5.56 -13.78
CA SER A 227 -24.68 6.91 -13.51
C SER A 227 -26.22 6.93 -13.49
N THR A 228 -26.80 7.10 -12.30
CA THR A 228 -28.25 6.93 -12.07
C THR A 228 -28.91 8.25 -11.71
N ASP A 229 -30.13 8.49 -12.21
CA ASP A 229 -30.90 9.70 -11.93
C ASP A 229 -31.66 9.57 -10.61
N TYR A 230 -31.22 10.28 -9.56
CA TYR A 230 -31.83 10.19 -8.23
C TYR A 230 -33.16 10.93 -8.14
N TYR A 231 -33.51 11.79 -9.11
CA TYR A 231 -34.84 12.40 -9.13
C TYR A 231 -35.88 11.43 -9.73
N LYS A 232 -35.50 10.67 -10.77
CA LYS A 232 -36.39 9.62 -11.33
C LYS A 232 -36.48 8.39 -10.45
N HIS A 233 -35.39 8.03 -9.77
CA HIS A 233 -35.29 6.85 -8.92
C HIS A 233 -34.83 7.22 -7.49
N PRO A 234 -35.58 8.05 -6.76
CA PRO A 234 -35.16 8.59 -5.46
C PRO A 234 -34.91 7.51 -4.42
N ARG A 235 -35.67 6.40 -4.50
CA ARG A 235 -35.53 5.25 -3.60
C ARG A 235 -34.12 4.69 -3.53
N LEU A 236 -33.39 4.64 -4.65
CA LEU A 236 -32.05 4.05 -4.68
C LEU A 236 -31.04 4.86 -3.86
N LEU A 237 -31.07 6.18 -3.98
CA LEU A 237 -30.17 7.04 -3.22
C LEU A 237 -30.62 7.17 -1.76
N CYS A 238 -31.93 7.25 -1.51
CA CYS A 238 -32.46 7.25 -0.15
C CYS A 238 -32.09 5.97 0.61
N ASP A 239 -32.20 4.80 -0.02
CA ASP A 239 -31.85 3.52 0.61
C ASP A 239 -30.35 3.44 0.91
N PHE A 240 -29.49 3.92 0.00
CA PHE A 240 -28.05 4.06 0.30
C PHE A 240 -27.80 4.92 1.54
N LEU A 241 -28.32 6.16 1.56
CA LEU A 241 -28.13 7.12 2.66
C LEU A 241 -28.67 6.59 4.00
N TRP A 242 -29.82 5.92 3.94
CA TRP A 242 -30.45 5.28 5.08
C TRP A 242 -29.57 4.16 5.64
N ARG A 243 -29.10 3.25 4.78
CA ARG A 243 -28.26 2.10 5.18
C ARG A 243 -26.94 2.56 5.80
N ILE A 244 -26.19 3.47 5.16
CA ILE A 244 -24.90 3.93 5.70
C ILE A 244 -25.04 4.56 7.09
N SER A 245 -26.17 5.22 7.38
CA SER A 245 -26.38 5.83 8.69
C SER A 245 -26.62 4.80 9.80
N HIS A 246 -27.15 3.63 9.46
CA HIS A 246 -27.43 2.55 10.41
C HIS A 246 -26.30 1.54 10.55
N PHE A 247 -25.28 1.61 9.69
CA PHE A 247 -24.21 0.63 9.65
C PHE A 247 -23.25 0.78 10.82
N SER A 248 -22.80 -0.37 11.32
CA SER A 248 -21.69 -0.46 12.27
C SER A 248 -20.37 -0.03 11.60
N PRO A 249 -19.32 0.28 12.37
CA PRO A 249 -18.01 0.60 11.82
C PRO A 249 -17.49 -0.47 10.84
N ALA A 250 -17.64 -1.76 11.17
CA ALA A 250 -17.23 -2.85 10.28
C ALA A 250 -17.98 -2.83 8.93
N GLN A 251 -19.29 -2.58 8.96
CA GLN A 251 -20.11 -2.49 7.73
C GLN A 251 -19.79 -1.23 6.90
N LEU A 252 -19.28 -0.16 7.53
CA LEU A 252 -18.73 1.02 6.83
C LEU A 252 -17.29 0.82 6.36
N GLY A 253 -16.71 -0.36 6.61
CA GLY A 253 -15.38 -0.75 6.14
C GLY A 253 -14.23 -0.38 7.07
N TYR A 254 -14.50 0.05 8.30
CA TYR A 254 -13.44 0.22 9.31
C TYR A 254 -12.87 -1.14 9.73
N ASP A 255 -11.55 -1.17 9.91
CA ASP A 255 -10.90 -2.30 10.55
C ASP A 255 -11.12 -2.24 12.07
N THR A 256 -12.00 -3.10 12.57
CA THR A 256 -12.36 -3.15 14.00
C THR A 256 -11.28 -3.71 14.90
N THR A 257 -10.22 -4.30 14.34
CA THR A 257 -9.05 -4.72 15.13
C THR A 257 -8.11 -3.55 15.43
N ALA A 258 -8.31 -2.39 14.80
CA ALA A 258 -7.60 -1.14 15.07
C ALA A 258 -8.57 -0.10 15.68
N THR A 259 -8.51 0.07 16.99
CA THR A 259 -9.40 1.00 17.72
C THR A 259 -8.70 2.33 17.97
N ARG A 260 -9.30 3.45 17.57
CA ARG A 260 -8.75 4.79 17.82
C ARG A 260 -8.69 5.07 19.32
N ILE A 261 -7.58 5.62 19.78
CA ILE A 261 -7.37 6.05 21.16
C ILE A 261 -7.85 7.50 21.26
N PRO A 262 -8.86 7.79 22.10
CA PRO A 262 -9.32 9.16 22.30
C PRO A 262 -8.20 10.06 22.80
N LEU A 263 -8.17 11.30 22.32
CA LEU A 263 -7.29 12.34 22.86
C LEU A 263 -7.95 12.99 24.07
N ARG A 264 -7.12 13.35 25.05
CA ARG A 264 -7.46 14.24 26.17
C ARG A 264 -7.59 15.69 25.66
N PRO A 265 -8.16 16.62 26.45
CA PRO A 265 -8.31 18.03 26.04
C PRO A 265 -7.00 18.74 25.65
N ASP A 266 -5.87 18.31 26.19
CA ASP A 266 -4.53 18.83 25.87
C ASP A 266 -3.88 18.13 24.66
N LEU A 267 -4.66 17.34 23.91
CA LEU A 267 -4.23 16.55 22.75
C LEU A 267 -3.19 15.46 23.09
N THR A 268 -3.18 14.98 24.34
CA THR A 268 -2.37 13.83 24.76
C THR A 268 -3.20 12.57 24.95
N ASN A 269 -2.55 11.41 25.08
CA ASN A 269 -3.18 10.16 25.53
C ASN A 269 -2.14 9.23 26.18
N GLU A 270 -2.52 7.98 26.41
CA GLU A 270 -1.67 6.93 27.01
C GLU A 270 -0.31 6.74 26.32
N LEU A 271 -0.16 7.05 25.02
CA LEU A 271 1.16 7.00 24.37
C LEU A 271 2.10 8.12 24.82
N ASP A 272 1.59 9.30 25.20
CA ASP A 272 2.43 10.37 25.75
C ASP A 272 2.95 9.99 27.16
N ASP A 273 2.11 9.35 27.97
CA ASP A 273 2.53 8.87 29.31
C ASP A 273 3.61 7.79 29.17
N ILE A 274 3.43 6.84 28.24
CA ILE A 274 4.43 5.81 27.93
C ILE A 274 5.72 6.44 27.43
N LEU A 275 5.64 7.46 26.57
CA LEU A 275 6.84 8.16 26.10
C LEU A 275 7.65 8.72 27.27
N ALA A 276 6.99 9.36 28.24
CA ALA A 276 7.63 9.86 29.45
C ALA A 276 8.19 8.74 30.34
N GLU A 277 7.50 7.59 30.46
CA GLU A 277 8.01 6.42 31.19
C GLU A 277 9.27 5.81 30.56
N LEU A 278 9.37 5.82 29.23
CA LEU A 278 10.50 5.23 28.51
C LEU A 278 11.73 6.13 28.45
N GLU A 279 11.57 7.45 28.55
CA GLU A 279 12.66 8.43 28.48
C GLU A 279 13.84 8.15 29.44
N PRO A 280 13.63 7.86 30.74
CA PRO A 280 14.73 7.54 31.66
C PRO A 280 15.42 6.20 31.37
N LEU A 281 14.83 5.34 30.52
CA LEU A 281 15.39 4.04 30.14
C LEU A 281 16.21 4.11 28.84
N VAL A 282 16.31 5.30 28.23
CA VAL A 282 16.97 5.46 26.93
C VAL A 282 18.48 5.32 27.06
N VAL A 283 19.05 4.40 26.29
CA VAL A 283 20.50 4.21 26.15
C VAL A 283 20.91 4.48 24.70
N ASP A 284 22.09 5.04 24.51
CA ASP A 284 22.62 5.23 23.17
C ASP A 284 23.00 3.88 22.54
N HIS A 285 23.01 3.85 21.21
CA HIS A 285 23.26 2.64 20.44
C HIS A 285 24.65 2.64 19.80
N ASN A 286 25.57 3.53 20.15
CA ASN A 286 26.85 3.65 19.43
C ASN A 286 27.81 2.52 19.80
N PRO A 287 28.53 1.92 18.83
CA PRO A 287 29.47 0.85 19.12
C PRO A 287 30.54 1.28 20.14
N ARG A 288 30.73 0.48 21.19
CA ARG A 288 31.72 0.70 22.26
C ARG A 288 31.89 -0.54 23.11
N ASP A 289 32.99 -0.62 23.84
CA ASP A 289 33.09 -1.54 24.97
C ASP A 289 32.15 -1.08 26.09
N LEU A 290 31.51 -2.03 26.76
CA LEU A 290 30.63 -1.77 27.89
C LEU A 290 31.41 -2.03 29.18
N ASP A 291 31.79 -0.94 29.85
CA ASP A 291 32.43 -1.01 31.17
C ASP A 291 31.43 -1.46 32.26
N GLU A 292 30.14 -1.19 32.03
CA GLU A 292 29.04 -1.53 32.93
C GLU A 292 27.88 -2.18 32.15
N LYS A 293 27.13 -3.06 32.82
CA LYS A 293 25.92 -3.67 32.25
C LYS A 293 24.87 -2.57 32.01
N LEU A 294 24.21 -2.60 30.85
CA LEU A 294 23.07 -1.71 30.60
C LEU A 294 21.94 -1.95 31.61
N PRO A 295 21.15 -0.92 31.94
CA PRO A 295 20.00 -1.05 32.83
C PRO A 295 19.02 -2.11 32.32
N ASP A 296 18.36 -2.81 33.23
CA ASP A 296 17.28 -3.72 32.82
C ASP A 296 16.16 -2.91 32.13
N ARG A 297 15.54 -3.50 31.08
CA ARG A 297 14.49 -2.86 30.26
C ARG A 297 14.91 -1.57 29.53
N TYR A 298 16.20 -1.41 29.26
CA TYR A 298 16.69 -0.29 28.44
C TYR A 298 15.95 -0.19 27.10
N VAL A 299 15.88 1.03 26.56
CA VAL A 299 15.34 1.30 25.23
C VAL A 299 16.43 1.92 24.38
N TRP A 300 16.66 1.37 23.19
CA TRP A 300 17.61 1.99 22.28
C TRP A 300 17.14 3.37 21.83
N LYS A 301 18.07 4.34 21.84
CA LYS A 301 17.79 5.73 21.47
C LYS A 301 17.13 5.88 20.10
N HIS A 302 17.49 5.08 19.10
CA HIS A 302 16.88 5.17 17.76
C HIS A 302 15.42 4.71 17.78
N ALA A 303 15.12 3.59 18.47
CA ALA A 303 13.76 3.09 18.65
C ALA A 303 12.88 4.10 19.40
N PHE A 304 13.39 4.66 20.51
CA PHE A 304 12.71 5.74 21.24
C PHE A 304 12.48 6.96 20.34
N THR A 305 13.48 7.37 19.55
CA THR A 305 13.36 8.52 18.64
C THR A 305 12.28 8.32 17.58
N LEU A 306 12.17 7.12 16.99
CA LEU A 306 11.12 6.79 16.04
C LEU A 306 9.73 6.80 16.71
N PHE A 307 9.61 6.21 17.90
CA PHE A 307 8.37 6.24 18.67
C PHE A 307 7.96 7.68 19.03
N ALA A 308 8.88 8.49 19.57
CA ALA A 308 8.67 9.90 19.88
C ALA A 308 8.26 10.71 18.64
N ALA A 309 8.93 10.47 17.50
CA ALA A 309 8.60 11.12 16.24
C ALA A 309 7.18 10.81 15.76
N SER A 310 6.68 9.59 16.02
CA SER A 310 5.33 9.17 15.69
C SER A 310 4.23 9.96 16.42
N LEU A 311 4.58 10.65 17.52
CA LEU A 311 3.67 11.40 18.39
C LEU A 311 3.81 12.93 18.24
N LYS A 312 4.74 13.41 17.40
CA LYS A 312 4.99 14.84 17.21
C LYS A 312 3.78 15.59 16.66
N VAL A 313 3.04 14.97 15.74
CA VAL A 313 1.81 15.55 15.18
C VAL A 313 0.68 15.22 16.15
N LYS A 314 0.32 16.16 17.02
CA LYS A 314 -0.64 15.94 18.12
C LYS A 314 -2.03 15.52 17.63
N GLU A 315 -2.47 16.07 16.49
CA GLU A 315 -3.76 15.74 15.85
C GLU A 315 -3.76 14.37 15.14
N TRP A 316 -2.60 13.74 14.94
CA TRP A 316 -2.53 12.47 14.21
C TRP A 316 -3.24 11.37 15.00
N PRO A 317 -4.13 10.58 14.37
CA PRO A 317 -4.87 9.55 15.06
C PRO A 317 -3.96 8.42 15.54
N ARG A 318 -4.16 7.99 16.78
CA ARG A 318 -3.40 6.94 17.43
C ARG A 318 -4.30 5.74 17.69
N TYR A 319 -3.76 4.54 17.63
CA TYR A 319 -4.57 3.33 17.60
C TYR A 319 -4.05 2.24 18.54
N LYS A 320 -5.00 1.48 19.10
CA LYS A 320 -4.79 0.14 19.66
C LYS A 320 -4.99 -0.86 18.54
N ILE A 321 -3.94 -1.61 18.21
CA ILE A 321 -3.99 -2.71 17.24
C ILE A 321 -4.04 -4.02 17.99
N TRP A 322 -5.05 -4.83 17.69
CA TRP A 322 -5.24 -6.16 18.26
C TRP A 322 -4.82 -7.23 17.28
N MET A 323 -4.07 -8.22 17.78
CA MET A 323 -3.65 -9.40 17.04
C MET A 323 -3.65 -10.60 17.96
N ASN A 324 -3.67 -11.81 17.40
CA ASN A 324 -3.47 -13.03 18.19
C ASN A 324 -2.00 -13.46 18.09
N ASP A 325 -1.43 -13.91 19.20
CA ASP A 325 -0.13 -14.57 19.18
C ASP A 325 -0.23 -16.00 18.64
N LYS A 326 0.91 -16.69 18.56
CA LYS A 326 1.00 -18.08 18.07
C LYS A 326 0.14 -19.10 18.83
N ASN A 327 -0.28 -18.77 20.05
CA ASN A 327 -1.14 -19.62 20.87
C ASN A 327 -2.62 -19.17 20.81
N GLY A 328 -2.95 -18.22 19.94
CA GLY A 328 -4.28 -17.64 19.83
C GLY A 328 -4.60 -16.60 20.91
N LYS A 329 -3.63 -16.19 21.74
CA LYS A 329 -3.88 -15.22 22.81
C LYS A 329 -3.86 -13.80 22.24
N PRO A 330 -4.84 -12.94 22.58
CA PRO A 330 -4.86 -11.57 22.10
C PRO A 330 -3.68 -10.76 22.69
N ARG A 331 -2.98 -10.04 21.81
CA ARG A 331 -1.97 -9.03 22.09
C ARG A 331 -2.45 -7.66 21.60
N CYS A 332 -2.08 -6.63 22.34
CA CYS A 332 -2.43 -5.24 22.05
C CYS A 332 -1.17 -4.43 21.84
N TYR A 333 -1.14 -3.68 20.74
CA TYR A 333 -0.05 -2.80 20.34
C TYR A 333 -0.55 -1.37 20.22
N LEU A 334 0.17 -0.42 20.79
CA LEU A 334 -0.15 1.01 20.67
C LEU A 334 0.71 1.65 19.60
N VAL A 335 0.09 2.35 18.65
CA VAL A 335 0.78 3.01 17.54
C VAL A 335 0.37 4.46 17.34
N GLY A 336 1.35 5.29 17.00
CA GLY A 336 1.15 6.65 16.50
C GLY A 336 1.20 6.71 14.96
N LYS A 337 1.84 7.76 14.43
CA LYS A 337 2.08 7.92 12.99
C LYS A 337 3.01 6.82 12.44
N PRO A 338 2.70 6.20 11.29
CA PRO A 338 3.60 5.24 10.66
C PRO A 338 4.98 5.87 10.37
N VAL A 339 6.03 5.09 10.62
CA VAL A 339 7.41 5.40 10.23
C VAL A 339 7.59 5.16 8.73
N VAL A 340 7.03 4.06 8.23
CA VAL A 340 6.96 3.72 6.81
C VAL A 340 5.50 3.77 6.37
N ASP A 341 5.23 4.41 5.23
CA ASP A 341 3.89 4.50 4.65
C ASP A 341 3.97 4.43 3.11
N SER A 342 3.62 3.26 2.56
CA SER A 342 3.57 3.06 1.12
C SER A 342 2.29 3.68 0.57
N ARG A 343 2.41 4.90 0.05
CA ARG A 343 1.26 5.66 -0.48
C ARG A 343 0.63 4.97 -1.70
N GLY A 344 -0.70 4.95 -1.75
CA GLY A 344 -1.49 4.40 -2.85
C GLY A 344 -2.85 3.89 -2.39
N VAL A 345 -3.73 3.62 -3.35
CA VAL A 345 -5.04 2.99 -3.10
C VAL A 345 -4.93 1.46 -3.17
N THR A 346 -4.26 0.96 -4.21
CA THR A 346 -4.18 -0.47 -4.53
C THR A 346 -2.81 -1.10 -4.26
N GLY A 347 -2.79 -2.42 -4.12
CA GLY A 347 -1.58 -3.21 -3.88
C GLY A 347 -1.31 -3.41 -2.39
N ARG A 348 -0.04 -3.64 -2.05
CA ARG A 348 0.37 -4.03 -0.69
C ARG A 348 0.12 -2.97 0.37
N ILE A 349 0.36 -1.71 0.03
CA ILE A 349 0.19 -0.56 0.93
C ILE A 349 0.73 -0.83 2.34
N THR A 350 2.02 -1.15 2.42
CA THR A 350 2.71 -1.47 3.67
C THR A 350 2.87 -0.25 4.57
N ARG A 351 2.51 -0.40 5.84
CA ARG A 351 2.79 0.52 6.94
C ARG A 351 3.71 -0.13 7.96
N GLY A 352 4.69 0.63 8.42
CA GLY A 352 5.61 0.22 9.47
C GLY A 352 5.53 1.17 10.65
N TYR A 353 5.44 0.63 11.86
CA TYR A 353 5.29 1.40 13.09
C TYR A 353 6.37 1.02 14.10
N ALA A 354 6.93 2.03 14.76
CA ALA A 354 7.46 1.85 16.10
C ALA A 354 6.25 1.72 17.04
N ALA A 355 5.98 0.52 17.52
CA ALA A 355 4.81 0.19 18.31
C ALA A 355 5.20 -0.13 19.76
N TYR A 356 4.31 0.14 20.70
CA TYR A 356 4.48 -0.30 22.09
C TYR A 356 3.69 -1.59 22.33
N ASP A 357 4.39 -2.67 22.72
CA ASP A 357 3.77 -3.92 23.16
C ASP A 357 3.31 -3.77 24.62
N VAL A 358 2.00 -3.78 24.83
CA VAL A 358 1.41 -3.58 26.17
C VAL A 358 1.74 -4.75 27.11
N ALA A 359 1.83 -5.97 26.60
CA ALA A 359 2.05 -7.16 27.42
C ALA A 359 3.49 -7.23 27.94
N ASP A 360 4.46 -7.01 27.05
CA ASP A 360 5.88 -7.13 27.38
C ASP A 360 6.51 -5.78 27.77
N ARG A 361 5.73 -4.69 27.73
CA ARG A 361 6.12 -3.31 28.08
C ARG A 361 7.43 -2.86 27.40
N ARG A 362 7.51 -3.06 26.09
CA ARG A 362 8.68 -2.77 25.24
C ARG A 362 8.27 -2.19 23.88
N LEU A 363 9.21 -1.53 23.22
CA LEU A 363 9.01 -1.11 21.82
C LEU A 363 9.34 -2.26 20.86
N VAL A 364 8.53 -2.41 19.82
CA VAL A 364 8.63 -3.43 18.77
C VAL A 364 8.34 -2.83 17.40
N TRP A 365 8.76 -3.49 16.33
CA TRP A 365 8.40 -3.12 14.97
C TRP A 365 7.11 -3.82 14.55
N LEU A 366 6.06 -3.06 14.23
CA LEU A 366 4.80 -3.59 13.69
C LEU A 366 4.69 -3.26 12.21
N LYS A 367 4.56 -4.28 11.37
CA LYS A 367 4.28 -4.19 9.93
C LYS A 367 2.82 -4.55 9.69
N ASP A 368 2.10 -3.67 9.01
CA ASP A 368 0.71 -3.82 8.57
C ASP A 368 0.69 -3.74 7.04
N THR A 369 0.16 -4.75 6.36
CA THR A 369 0.24 -4.86 4.90
C THR A 369 -0.91 -5.66 4.31
N TRP A 370 -1.21 -5.42 3.04
CA TRP A 370 -2.15 -6.18 2.23
C TRP A 370 -1.36 -7.15 1.36
N ARG A 371 -1.08 -8.34 1.87
CA ARG A 371 -0.33 -9.33 1.11
C ARG A 371 -1.18 -9.88 -0.04
N THR A 372 -0.53 -10.23 -1.15
CA THR A 372 -1.22 -10.99 -2.19
C THR A 372 -1.58 -12.37 -1.64
N TRP A 373 -2.81 -12.82 -1.91
CA TRP A 373 -3.36 -14.04 -1.33
C TRP A 373 -3.69 -15.06 -2.42
N TYR A 374 -3.02 -16.21 -2.38
CA TYR A 374 -3.33 -17.40 -3.15
C TYR A 374 -3.11 -18.63 -2.28
N GLU A 375 -3.82 -19.70 -2.58
CA GLU A 375 -3.66 -20.98 -1.86
C GLU A 375 -2.22 -21.49 -1.94
N GLY A 376 -1.71 -21.96 -0.80
CA GLY A 376 -0.35 -22.47 -0.65
C GLY A 376 0.73 -21.41 -0.39
N VAL A 377 0.48 -20.12 -0.66
CA VAL A 377 1.52 -19.08 -0.47
C VAL A 377 1.82 -18.90 1.02
N GLU A 378 3.04 -19.28 1.42
CA GLU A 378 3.59 -19.14 2.77
C GLU A 378 3.64 -17.65 3.18
N THR A 379 3.35 -17.35 4.46
CA THR A 379 3.42 -15.97 4.95
C THR A 379 4.86 -15.58 5.31
N GLU A 380 5.19 -14.29 5.25
CA GLU A 380 6.50 -13.78 5.68
C GLU A 380 6.84 -14.25 7.10
N GLY A 381 5.86 -14.20 8.01
CA GLY A 381 6.09 -14.58 9.40
C GLY A 381 6.35 -16.07 9.57
N ASP A 382 5.71 -16.95 8.79
CA ASP A 382 6.01 -18.39 8.81
C ASP A 382 7.45 -18.66 8.36
N VAL A 383 7.88 -17.97 7.29
CA VAL A 383 9.26 -18.06 6.78
C VAL A 383 10.24 -17.65 7.86
N VAL A 384 10.07 -16.45 8.43
CA VAL A 384 11.02 -15.92 9.43
C VAL A 384 10.98 -16.74 10.72
N LEU A 385 9.81 -17.21 11.16
CA LEU A 385 9.67 -18.07 12.34
C LEU A 385 10.43 -19.39 12.15
N ARG A 386 10.39 -19.98 10.95
CA ARG A 386 11.18 -21.17 10.59
C ARG A 386 12.69 -20.87 10.60
N LEU A 387 13.12 -19.70 10.13
CA LEU A 387 14.53 -19.28 10.22
C LEU A 387 14.97 -19.07 11.67
N ASN A 388 14.13 -18.46 12.52
CA ASN A 388 14.38 -18.31 13.96
C ASN A 388 14.51 -19.69 14.65
N GLY A 389 13.63 -20.64 14.33
CA GLY A 389 13.67 -22.00 14.87
C GLY A 389 14.94 -22.78 14.49
N ALA A 390 15.50 -22.50 13.32
CA ALA A 390 16.79 -23.04 12.87
C ALA A 390 18.00 -22.25 13.40
N GLN A 391 17.79 -21.26 14.28
CA GLN A 391 18.82 -20.41 14.87
C GLN A 391 19.69 -19.68 13.83
N ILE A 392 19.10 -19.34 12.69
CA ILE A 392 19.79 -18.51 11.68
C ILE A 392 19.86 -17.09 12.21
N GLU A 393 21.08 -16.57 12.35
CA GLU A 393 21.31 -15.18 12.78
C GLU A 393 20.99 -14.17 11.66
N SER A 394 20.92 -12.89 12.04
CA SER A 394 20.77 -11.77 11.10
C SER A 394 19.45 -11.80 10.30
N VAL A 395 18.41 -12.35 10.90
CA VAL A 395 17.00 -12.21 10.50
C VAL A 395 16.20 -11.68 11.69
N PRO A 396 15.06 -11.00 11.47
CA PRO A 396 14.22 -10.49 12.55
C PRO A 396 13.71 -11.60 13.47
N THR A 397 13.49 -11.28 14.75
CA THR A 397 12.85 -12.18 15.70
C THR A 397 11.35 -11.95 15.68
N VAL A 398 10.58 -12.98 15.29
CA VAL A 398 9.12 -12.92 15.24
C VAL A 398 8.52 -12.92 16.64
N VAL A 399 7.69 -11.93 16.95
CA VAL A 399 6.88 -11.89 18.17
C VAL A 399 5.52 -12.54 17.92
N CYS A 400 4.82 -12.09 16.88
CA CYS A 400 3.59 -12.69 16.37
C CYS A 400 3.30 -12.20 14.94
N HIS A 401 2.49 -12.93 14.21
CA HIS A 401 2.03 -12.54 12.89
C HIS A 401 0.76 -13.29 12.52
N GLY A 402 0.04 -12.82 11.50
CA GLY A 402 -1.10 -13.52 10.96
C GLY A 402 -1.98 -12.64 10.09
N ASP A 403 -2.91 -13.29 9.39
CA ASP A 403 -3.98 -12.61 8.69
C ASP A 403 -4.95 -11.94 9.68
N VAL A 404 -5.42 -10.75 9.34
CA VAL A 404 -6.34 -9.97 10.18
C VAL A 404 -7.77 -10.45 9.94
N GLY A 405 -8.15 -11.54 10.60
CA GLY A 405 -9.46 -12.19 10.41
C GLY A 405 -9.70 -12.57 8.94
N GLU A 406 -10.92 -12.32 8.45
CA GLU A 406 -11.33 -12.58 7.06
C GLU A 406 -11.29 -11.33 6.17
N GLN A 407 -10.43 -10.36 6.52
CA GLN A 407 -10.35 -9.10 5.78
C GLN A 407 -9.64 -9.29 4.43
N THR A 408 -10.43 -9.29 3.36
CA THR A 408 -9.97 -9.45 1.97
C THR A 408 -10.55 -8.37 1.07
N THR A 409 -9.90 -8.15 -0.08
CA THR A 409 -10.43 -7.27 -1.14
C THR A 409 -11.54 -7.97 -1.91
N LEU A 410 -12.63 -7.26 -2.24
CA LEU A 410 -13.73 -7.80 -3.04
C LEU A 410 -13.60 -7.49 -4.53
N THR A 411 -12.86 -6.43 -4.90
CA THR A 411 -12.76 -5.98 -6.30
C THR A 411 -12.27 -7.10 -7.23
N ALA A 412 -11.27 -7.88 -6.82
CA ALA A 412 -10.75 -9.02 -7.59
C ALA A 412 -11.83 -10.10 -7.83
N THR A 413 -12.54 -10.51 -6.78
CA THR A 413 -13.64 -11.49 -6.87
C THR A 413 -14.74 -11.02 -7.83
N TRP A 414 -15.09 -9.74 -7.79
CA TRP A 414 -16.11 -9.18 -8.68
C TRP A 414 -15.66 -9.14 -10.14
N TRP A 415 -14.39 -8.78 -10.38
CA TRP A 415 -13.82 -8.83 -11.70
C TRP A 415 -13.88 -10.25 -12.29
N GLU A 416 -13.49 -11.26 -11.51
CA GLU A 416 -13.51 -12.67 -11.94
C GLU A 416 -14.93 -13.16 -12.25
N ARG A 417 -15.93 -12.82 -11.44
CA ARG A 417 -17.34 -13.19 -11.68
C ARG A 417 -17.84 -12.70 -13.04
N GLN A 418 -17.49 -11.47 -13.43
CA GLN A 418 -17.92 -10.87 -14.70
C GLN A 418 -17.16 -11.39 -15.93
N HIS A 419 -15.95 -11.90 -15.74
CA HIS A 419 -15.12 -12.40 -16.84
C HIS A 419 -15.23 -13.92 -17.02
N SER A 420 -15.57 -14.66 -15.96
CA SER A 420 -15.84 -16.11 -16.03
C SER A 420 -17.16 -16.44 -16.73
N SER A 421 -18.16 -15.56 -16.62
CA SER A 421 -19.43 -15.68 -17.35
C SER A 421 -19.28 -15.47 -18.87
N ARG A 422 -18.30 -14.67 -19.31
CA ARG A 422 -18.03 -14.43 -20.74
C ARG A 422 -17.34 -15.59 -21.47
N THR A 423 -16.57 -16.42 -20.76
CA THR A 423 -15.93 -17.62 -21.33
C THR A 423 -16.91 -18.78 -21.55
N ASN A 424 -18.05 -18.79 -20.86
CA ASN A 424 -19.07 -19.84 -21.03
C ASN A 424 -20.06 -19.53 -22.17
N GLU A 425 -20.25 -18.26 -22.57
CA GLU A 425 -21.10 -17.93 -23.73
C GLU A 425 -20.40 -18.15 -25.08
N SER A 426 -19.06 -18.11 -25.13
CA SER A 426 -18.31 -18.40 -26.36
C SER A 426 -18.20 -19.89 -26.68
N SER A 427 -18.49 -20.77 -25.71
CA SER A 427 -18.47 -22.24 -25.90
C SER A 427 -19.85 -22.82 -26.29
N SER A 428 -20.94 -22.05 -26.20
CA SER A 428 -22.29 -22.49 -26.58
C SER A 428 -22.70 -22.23 -28.03
N LEU A 429 -21.82 -21.68 -28.87
CA LEU A 429 -22.05 -21.45 -30.30
C LEU A 429 -21.10 -22.29 -31.17
N SER A 430 -21.12 -23.61 -31.00
CA SER A 430 -20.59 -24.53 -32.02
C SER A 430 -21.23 -25.93 -31.92
N GLY A 431 -22.57 -25.96 -32.00
CA GLY A 431 -23.31 -27.19 -32.22
C GLY A 431 -24.07 -27.14 -33.55
N SER A 432 -23.45 -27.54 -34.67
CA SER A 432 -24.09 -28.34 -35.74
C SER A 432 -23.12 -28.72 -36.87
N THR A 433 -22.89 -30.03 -37.01
CA THR A 433 -22.78 -30.87 -38.24
C THR A 433 -21.81 -30.54 -39.39
N THR A 434 -20.86 -31.48 -39.60
CA THR A 434 -20.39 -32.14 -40.87
C THR A 434 -20.31 -31.28 -42.15
N THR A 435 -19.17 -31.13 -42.84
CA THR A 435 -18.38 -32.17 -43.56
C THR A 435 -16.96 -31.68 -43.92
N THR A 436 -15.96 -32.58 -43.88
CA THR A 436 -14.61 -32.50 -44.51
C THR A 436 -14.69 -32.38 -46.06
N PRO A 437 -13.67 -31.89 -46.83
CA PRO A 437 -12.25 -32.29 -46.73
C PRO A 437 -11.12 -31.27 -47.07
N ASP A 438 -9.92 -31.65 -46.58
CA ASP A 438 -8.55 -31.50 -47.10
C ASP A 438 -8.00 -30.15 -47.58
N THR A 439 -7.00 -29.60 -46.87
CA THR A 439 -5.58 -29.44 -47.31
C THR A 439 -4.72 -28.69 -46.25
N PRO A 440 -3.37 -28.77 -46.27
CA PRO A 440 -2.50 -28.69 -45.09
C PRO A 440 -1.90 -27.31 -44.77
N ILE A 441 -1.58 -27.16 -43.48
CA ILE A 441 -0.97 -26.00 -42.82
C ILE A 441 0.56 -25.95 -43.07
N PRO A 442 1.14 -24.77 -43.36
CA PRO A 442 2.55 -24.46 -43.08
C PRO A 442 2.72 -23.60 -41.79
N PRO A 443 3.87 -23.70 -41.09
CA PRO A 443 4.05 -23.17 -39.74
C PRO A 443 4.39 -21.67 -39.71
N LEU A 444 3.81 -20.95 -38.74
CA LEU A 444 4.05 -19.52 -38.51
C LEU A 444 5.19 -19.32 -37.50
N ALA A 445 6.23 -18.62 -37.93
CA ALA A 445 7.37 -18.19 -37.14
C ALA A 445 7.00 -17.09 -36.13
N SER A 446 7.54 -17.24 -34.92
CA SER A 446 7.53 -16.27 -33.83
C SER A 446 8.44 -15.07 -34.14
N SER A 447 7.92 -13.85 -33.95
CA SER A 447 8.71 -12.62 -33.81
C SER A 447 8.22 -11.81 -32.59
N PRO A 448 9.12 -11.15 -31.85
CA PRO A 448 8.86 -10.58 -30.53
C PRO A 448 8.30 -9.14 -30.58
N PRO A 449 7.59 -8.67 -29.53
CA PRO A 449 7.15 -7.29 -29.45
C PRO A 449 8.24 -6.34 -28.92
N VAL A 450 8.19 -5.16 -29.51
CA VAL A 450 9.09 -4.02 -29.46
C VAL A 450 8.90 -3.18 -28.18
N HIS A 451 10.00 -2.80 -27.52
CA HIS A 451 10.02 -1.71 -26.53
C HIS A 451 10.45 -0.38 -27.21
N PRO A 452 9.80 0.76 -26.92
CA PRO A 452 10.25 2.08 -27.38
C PRO A 452 11.38 2.64 -26.50
N PRO A 453 12.32 3.43 -27.05
CA PRO A 453 13.56 3.80 -26.38
C PRO A 453 13.46 5.09 -25.56
N ILE A 454 14.21 5.12 -24.45
CA ILE A 454 14.56 6.34 -23.72
C ILE A 454 15.93 6.81 -24.21
N SER A 455 15.96 8.05 -24.69
CA SER A 455 17.13 8.82 -25.09
C SER A 455 18.07 9.10 -23.92
N ASN A 456 19.38 8.91 -24.11
CA ASN A 456 20.38 9.83 -23.57
C ASN A 456 21.62 9.84 -24.47
N VAL A 457 22.01 11.06 -24.83
CA VAL A 457 23.16 11.43 -25.66
C VAL A 457 24.41 11.46 -24.76
N GLY A 458 25.52 10.90 -25.26
CA GLY A 458 26.83 10.97 -24.62
C GLY A 458 27.88 10.16 -25.37
N SER A 459 28.52 10.81 -26.33
CA SER A 459 29.53 10.30 -27.27
C SER A 459 30.82 9.81 -26.59
N SER A 460 31.38 8.67 -27.03
CA SER A 460 32.83 8.47 -27.24
C SER A 460 33.12 7.14 -27.96
N ASP A 461 33.56 7.32 -29.20
CA ASP A 461 34.33 6.50 -30.15
C ASP A 461 34.94 5.15 -29.71
N ASP A 462 34.54 4.11 -30.48
CA ASP A 462 35.35 3.39 -31.47
C ASP A 462 36.59 2.57 -31.00
N ARG A 463 36.51 1.23 -31.14
CA ARG A 463 37.29 0.42 -32.12
C ARG A 463 37.43 -1.08 -31.77
N GLY A 464 37.22 -1.92 -32.80
CA GLY A 464 38.00 -3.13 -33.08
C GLY A 464 37.49 -4.43 -32.42
N ALA A 465 36.68 -5.26 -33.09
CA ALA A 465 36.98 -6.16 -34.21
C ALA A 465 37.33 -7.60 -33.78
N SER A 466 36.62 -8.54 -34.42
CA SER A 466 36.95 -9.95 -34.70
C SER A 466 37.17 -10.89 -33.50
N GLY A 467 36.62 -12.09 -33.42
CA GLY A 467 36.00 -12.95 -34.43
C GLY A 467 36.18 -14.41 -33.97
N LEU A 468 35.52 -15.32 -34.71
CA LEU A 468 35.74 -16.78 -34.74
C LEU A 468 35.08 -17.57 -33.59
N THR A 469 33.95 -18.25 -33.85
CA THR A 469 33.82 -19.63 -34.38
C THR A 469 34.54 -20.63 -33.47
N ASP A 470 33.93 -21.70 -32.97
CA ASP A 470 33.26 -22.74 -33.75
C ASP A 470 32.57 -23.73 -32.78
N SER A 471 31.33 -24.14 -33.09
CA SER A 471 30.89 -25.52 -33.40
C SER A 471 31.04 -26.55 -32.26
N SER A 472 29.93 -27.10 -31.77
CA SER A 472 29.32 -28.39 -32.20
C SER A 472 30.07 -29.58 -31.58
N THR A 473 29.52 -30.66 -31.04
CA THR A 473 28.30 -31.47 -31.25
C THR A 473 28.24 -32.41 -30.01
N ASN A 474 27.10 -32.62 -29.36
CA ASN A 474 26.00 -33.57 -29.64
C ASN A 474 26.21 -35.01 -29.11
N GLU A 475 25.08 -35.64 -28.75
CA GLU A 475 24.86 -37.05 -28.38
C GLU A 475 25.17 -37.46 -26.91
N ARG A 476 24.37 -38.27 -26.20
CA ARG A 476 23.21 -39.10 -26.57
C ARG A 476 22.46 -39.50 -25.29
N ALA A 477 21.14 -39.57 -25.39
CA ALA A 477 20.23 -40.09 -24.38
C ALA A 477 20.40 -41.61 -24.16
N ARG A 478 20.20 -42.06 -22.91
CA ARG A 478 19.74 -43.41 -22.58
C ARG A 478 18.67 -43.33 -21.49
N GLU A 479 17.46 -43.67 -21.87
CA GLU A 479 16.31 -43.94 -21.01
C GLU A 479 16.50 -45.31 -20.31
N VAL A 480 16.24 -45.35 -19.00
CA VAL A 480 15.87 -46.56 -18.26
C VAL A 480 14.86 -46.14 -17.18
N ASN A 481 13.72 -46.81 -17.12
CA ASN A 481 12.73 -46.82 -16.04
C ASN A 481 12.04 -48.20 -16.05
N PRO A 482 11.37 -48.67 -14.98
CA PRO A 482 11.45 -48.28 -13.56
C PRO A 482 11.56 -49.50 -12.62
N SER A 483 11.86 -49.28 -11.33
CA SER A 483 11.46 -50.21 -10.27
C SER A 483 10.92 -49.43 -9.08
N GLU A 484 9.79 -49.93 -8.58
CA GLU A 484 8.86 -49.35 -7.63
C GLU A 484 9.47 -49.22 -6.24
N ASP A 485 9.36 -48.03 -5.64
CA ASP A 485 9.37 -47.86 -4.18
C ASP A 485 8.42 -46.72 -3.80
N GLU A 486 7.51 -47.04 -2.90
CA GLU A 486 6.44 -46.20 -2.37
C GLU A 486 7.00 -45.04 -1.55
N HIS A 487 7.16 -43.87 -2.17
CA HIS A 487 7.21 -42.60 -1.45
C HIS A 487 6.22 -41.63 -2.06
N ALA A 488 5.25 -41.22 -1.24
CA ALA A 488 4.24 -40.22 -1.55
C ALA A 488 4.90 -39.03 -2.26
N ALA A 489 4.50 -38.79 -3.51
CA ALA A 489 5.01 -37.69 -4.31
C ALA A 489 4.79 -36.37 -3.54
N PRO A 490 5.78 -35.47 -3.48
CA PRO A 490 5.58 -34.15 -2.90
C PRO A 490 4.49 -33.45 -3.70
N VAL A 491 3.42 -33.05 -3.02
CA VAL A 491 2.32 -32.27 -3.58
C VAL A 491 2.93 -31.08 -4.34
N ALA A 492 2.73 -31.06 -5.66
CA ALA A 492 3.30 -30.03 -6.51
C ALA A 492 2.81 -28.65 -6.05
N TYR A 493 3.73 -27.84 -5.52
CA TYR A 493 3.50 -26.44 -5.25
C TYR A 493 3.33 -25.70 -6.58
N ASN A 494 2.09 -25.63 -7.07
CA ASN A 494 1.73 -24.81 -8.21
C ASN A 494 0.71 -23.77 -7.72
N PRO A 495 1.14 -22.65 -7.12
CA PRO A 495 0.21 -21.57 -6.83
C PRO A 495 -0.41 -21.17 -8.17
N GLN A 496 -1.74 -21.23 -8.26
CA GLN A 496 -2.51 -20.91 -9.46
C GLN A 496 -2.44 -19.40 -9.75
N PHE A 497 -1.24 -18.89 -10.06
CA PHE A 497 -1.02 -17.52 -10.48
C PHE A 497 -1.56 -17.38 -11.91
N ARG A 498 -2.80 -16.90 -12.00
CA ARG A 498 -3.51 -16.61 -13.23
C ARG A 498 -2.99 -15.28 -13.81
N HIS A 499 -1.98 -15.35 -14.69
CA HIS A 499 -1.42 -14.17 -15.37
C HIS A 499 -2.44 -13.40 -16.23
N ASP A 500 -3.63 -13.98 -16.47
CA ASP A 500 -4.77 -13.40 -17.16
C ASP A 500 -5.64 -12.49 -16.28
N VAL A 501 -5.45 -12.48 -14.95
CA VAL A 501 -6.24 -11.67 -14.01
C VAL A 501 -5.49 -10.37 -13.68
N PRO A 502 -5.98 -9.19 -14.10
CA PRO A 502 -5.28 -7.92 -13.90
C PRO A 502 -5.37 -7.39 -12.47
N ILE A 503 -6.31 -7.90 -11.65
CA ILE A 503 -6.57 -7.44 -10.27
C ILE A 503 -6.21 -8.55 -9.28
N PRO A 504 -5.09 -8.44 -8.53
CA PRO A 504 -4.71 -9.46 -7.56
C PRO A 504 -5.65 -9.50 -6.35
N HIS A 505 -5.87 -10.70 -5.80
CA HIS A 505 -6.50 -10.87 -4.49
C HIS A 505 -5.54 -10.43 -3.39
N HIS A 506 -6.02 -9.60 -2.48
CA HIS A 506 -5.25 -9.21 -1.30
C HIS A 506 -5.97 -9.61 -0.01
N ARG A 507 -5.18 -10.02 0.98
CA ARG A 507 -5.62 -10.29 2.35
C ARG A 507 -4.83 -9.40 3.30
N HIS A 508 -5.53 -8.82 4.27
CA HIS A 508 -4.91 -7.98 5.28
C HIS A 508 -4.10 -8.85 6.24
N TYR A 509 -2.84 -8.48 6.46
CA TYR A 509 -1.87 -9.25 7.21
C TYR A 509 -1.03 -8.33 8.09
N ARG A 510 -0.64 -8.81 9.26
CA ARG A 510 0.26 -8.10 10.16
C ARG A 510 1.34 -9.01 10.70
N SER A 511 2.49 -8.42 10.97
CA SER A 511 3.61 -9.08 11.64
C SER A 511 4.30 -8.13 12.60
N VAL A 512 4.70 -8.63 13.75
CA VAL A 512 5.46 -7.90 14.76
C VAL A 512 6.79 -8.58 14.99
N PHE A 513 7.84 -7.76 14.92
CA PHE A 513 9.22 -8.17 15.14
C PHE A 513 9.79 -7.43 16.35
N GLU A 514 10.70 -8.09 17.07
CA GLU A 514 11.35 -7.50 18.25
C GLU A 514 12.20 -6.28 17.90
N GLU A 515 12.91 -6.35 16.79
CA GLU A 515 13.92 -5.39 16.43
C GLU A 515 13.34 -4.19 15.68
N ILE A 516 13.39 -3.01 16.30
CA ILE A 516 13.31 -1.74 15.56
C ILE A 516 14.72 -1.44 15.04
N CYS A 517 14.90 -1.49 13.73
CA CYS A 517 16.22 -1.35 13.11
C CYS A 517 16.51 0.08 12.65
N ILE A 518 17.77 0.34 12.29
CA ILE A 518 18.29 1.59 11.72
C ILE A 518 18.52 1.36 10.22
N GLU A 519 18.18 2.34 9.38
CA GLU A 519 18.41 2.26 7.92
C GLU A 519 19.90 2.13 7.59
N LEU A 520 20.23 1.33 6.56
CA LEU A 520 21.62 1.07 6.16
C LEU A 520 22.45 2.32 5.93
N LYS A 521 21.85 3.36 5.32
CA LYS A 521 22.50 4.65 5.01
C LYS A 521 23.15 5.36 6.21
N HIS A 522 22.85 4.94 7.44
CA HIS A 522 23.43 5.50 8.67
C HIS A 522 24.72 4.81 9.13
N PHE A 523 25.29 3.90 8.33
CA PHE A 523 26.63 3.34 8.56
C PHE A 523 27.68 4.45 8.77
N LYS A 524 28.72 4.15 9.55
CA LYS A 524 29.76 5.12 9.93
C LYS A 524 30.96 5.14 9.00
N ASP A 525 31.32 3.97 8.47
CA ASP A 525 32.46 3.81 7.58
C ASP A 525 32.30 2.60 6.66
N ALA A 526 33.18 2.49 5.67
CA ALA A 526 33.14 1.43 4.67
C ALA A 526 33.33 0.03 5.27
N ARG A 527 34.15 -0.11 6.32
CA ARG A 527 34.36 -1.40 6.99
C ARG A 527 33.06 -1.85 7.64
N GLN A 528 32.35 -0.94 8.31
CA GLN A 528 31.08 -1.24 8.94
C GLN A 528 30.02 -1.65 7.91
N LEU A 529 29.91 -0.92 6.80
CA LEU A 529 28.99 -1.25 5.71
C LEU A 529 29.21 -2.67 5.16
N VAL A 530 30.48 -3.03 4.93
CA VAL A 530 30.85 -4.37 4.44
C VAL A 530 30.49 -5.46 5.46
N LEU A 531 30.72 -5.22 6.76
CA LEU A 531 30.40 -6.18 7.82
C LEU A 531 28.88 -6.38 7.98
N ILE A 532 28.11 -5.29 8.02
CA ILE A 532 26.63 -5.34 8.06
C ILE A 532 26.07 -6.11 6.85
N THR A 533 26.59 -5.82 5.66
CA THR A 533 26.16 -6.50 4.43
C THR A 533 26.53 -7.98 4.46
N LEU A 534 27.72 -8.32 4.97
CA LEU A 534 28.18 -9.70 5.11
C LEU A 534 27.27 -10.50 6.06
N ASP A 535 26.82 -9.92 7.16
CA ASP A 535 25.86 -10.55 8.08
C ASP A 535 24.57 -10.96 7.36
N CYS A 536 24.00 -10.06 6.54
CA CYS A 536 22.80 -10.34 5.75
C CYS A 536 23.03 -11.39 4.64
N ILE A 537 24.20 -11.37 3.99
CA ILE A 537 24.56 -12.39 2.98
C ILE A 537 24.71 -13.76 3.65
N LYS A 538 25.28 -13.82 4.87
CA LYS A 538 25.36 -15.07 5.65
C LYS A 538 23.97 -15.56 6.04
N ALA A 539 23.08 -14.68 6.50
CA ALA A 539 21.69 -15.03 6.80
C ALA A 539 21.00 -15.69 5.59
N HIS A 540 21.14 -15.06 4.41
CA HIS A 540 20.63 -15.62 3.17
C HIS A 540 21.28 -16.97 2.82
N TYR A 541 22.61 -17.09 2.91
CA TYR A 541 23.32 -18.34 2.63
C TYR A 541 22.83 -19.49 3.51
N TYR A 542 22.67 -19.25 4.81
CA TYR A 542 22.17 -20.26 5.73
C TYR A 542 20.69 -20.56 5.50
N ALA A 543 19.86 -19.56 5.18
CA ALA A 543 18.47 -19.78 4.79
C ALA A 543 18.34 -20.70 3.55
N ALA A 544 19.31 -20.61 2.63
CA ALA A 544 19.33 -21.40 1.40
C ALA A 544 20.01 -22.77 1.52
N SER A 545 20.74 -23.06 2.61
CA SER A 545 21.61 -24.24 2.67
C SER A 545 21.72 -24.94 4.02
N SER A 546 21.20 -24.35 5.10
CA SER A 546 21.37 -24.90 6.46
C SER A 546 20.67 -26.25 6.57
N PRO A 547 21.37 -27.31 7.02
CA PRO A 547 20.75 -28.63 7.23
C PRO A 547 19.74 -28.63 8.38
N ALA A 548 19.74 -27.60 9.24
CA ALA A 548 18.75 -27.45 10.31
C ALA A 548 17.35 -27.07 9.79
N LEU A 549 17.23 -26.66 8.52
CA LEU A 549 15.96 -26.33 7.89
C LEU A 549 15.37 -27.54 7.18
N GLY A 550 14.11 -27.87 7.48
CA GLY A 550 13.34 -28.85 6.70
C GLY A 550 12.96 -28.36 5.30
N ILE A 551 12.93 -27.03 5.09
CA ILE A 551 12.69 -26.38 3.81
C ILE A 551 13.66 -25.19 3.71
N HIS A 552 14.52 -25.18 2.69
CA HIS A 552 15.40 -24.04 2.39
C HIS A 552 14.66 -22.95 1.63
N VAL A 553 15.09 -21.70 1.75
CA VAL A 553 14.46 -20.55 1.08
C VAL A 553 15.47 -19.63 0.43
N LEU A 554 15.04 -18.99 -0.67
CA LEU A 554 15.70 -17.85 -1.28
C LEU A 554 14.93 -16.58 -0.95
N HIS A 555 15.61 -15.50 -0.53
CA HIS A 555 14.97 -14.22 -0.20
C HIS A 555 14.39 -13.52 -1.45
N ARG A 556 15.12 -13.58 -2.57
CA ARG A 556 14.81 -12.97 -3.88
C ARG A 556 14.73 -11.43 -3.94
N ASP A 557 14.69 -10.74 -2.81
CA ASP A 557 14.66 -9.26 -2.78
C ASP A 557 15.73 -8.65 -1.86
N ILE A 558 17.01 -8.90 -2.13
CA ILE A 558 18.11 -8.32 -1.34
C ILE A 558 18.47 -6.95 -1.93
N THR A 559 18.04 -5.90 -1.24
CA THR A 559 18.24 -4.49 -1.60
C THR A 559 18.79 -3.71 -0.41
N ASP A 560 19.27 -2.49 -0.62
CA ASP A 560 19.77 -1.64 0.47
C ASP A 560 18.67 -1.21 1.44
N SER A 561 17.40 -1.21 1.01
CA SER A 561 16.25 -0.98 1.89
C SER A 561 15.88 -2.18 2.77
N ASN A 562 16.31 -3.39 2.38
CA ASN A 562 16.01 -4.64 3.10
C ASN A 562 17.18 -5.11 3.97
N ILE A 563 18.33 -4.44 3.89
CA ILE A 563 19.45 -4.61 4.81
C ILE A 563 19.36 -3.53 5.87
N MET A 564 19.25 -3.92 7.12
CA MET A 564 19.08 -2.99 8.23
C MET A 564 20.17 -3.19 9.28
N ILE A 565 20.42 -2.13 10.05
CA ILE A 565 21.39 -2.11 11.14
C ILE A 565 20.67 -2.33 12.46
N TYR A 566 21.19 -3.22 13.30
CA TYR A 566 20.69 -3.41 14.66
C TYR A 566 21.83 -3.42 15.70
N PRO A 567 21.74 -2.61 16.77
CA PRO A 567 22.68 -2.63 17.87
C PRO A 567 22.49 -3.89 18.74
N LYS A 568 23.57 -4.65 18.93
CA LYS A 568 23.59 -5.90 19.70
C LYS A 568 24.79 -5.89 20.65
N ILE A 569 24.59 -6.41 21.86
CA ILE A 569 25.69 -6.67 22.80
C ILE A 569 26.25 -8.05 22.46
N GLN A 570 27.56 -8.11 22.21
CA GLN A 570 28.28 -9.34 21.93
C GLN A 570 29.52 -9.45 22.83
N ASP A 571 29.97 -10.67 23.10
CA ASP A 571 31.27 -10.88 23.73
C ASP A 571 32.36 -10.78 22.66
N VAL A 572 33.24 -9.78 22.80
CA VAL A 572 34.41 -9.59 21.95
C VAL A 572 35.65 -9.70 22.83
N ASN A 573 36.38 -10.81 22.68
CA ASN A 573 37.61 -11.10 23.44
C ASN A 573 37.41 -11.13 24.97
N GLY A 574 36.30 -11.67 25.46
CA GLY A 574 35.97 -11.77 26.89
C GLY A 574 35.43 -10.47 27.47
N ARG A 575 35.02 -9.51 26.63
CA ARG A 575 34.45 -8.23 27.04
C ARG A 575 33.09 -8.02 26.37
N PRO A 576 32.05 -7.59 27.11
CA PRO A 576 30.80 -7.20 26.51
C PRO A 576 31.02 -5.91 25.71
N THR A 577 30.79 -5.98 24.41
CA THR A 577 30.94 -4.87 23.48
C THR A 577 29.62 -4.66 22.76
N LEU A 578 29.15 -3.42 22.75
CA LEU A 578 28.05 -3.00 21.90
C LEU A 578 28.56 -2.86 20.47
N VAL A 579 27.97 -3.62 19.55
CA VAL A 579 28.31 -3.61 18.13
C VAL A 579 27.07 -3.38 17.28
N TRP A 580 27.27 -2.98 16.02
CA TRP A 580 26.22 -2.96 15.02
C TRP A 580 26.31 -4.21 14.17
N THR A 581 25.17 -4.88 14.00
CA THR A 581 25.02 -6.10 13.21
C THR A 581 24.02 -5.87 12.08
N GLY A 582 24.14 -6.65 11.00
CA GLY A 582 23.15 -6.64 9.93
C GLY A 582 21.94 -7.53 10.24
N ILE A 583 20.75 -7.05 9.86
CA ILE A 583 19.50 -7.83 9.83
C ILE A 583 18.90 -7.73 8.43
N LEU A 584 18.65 -8.87 7.80
CA LEU A 584 17.96 -8.97 6.52
C LEU A 584 16.45 -9.08 6.75
N ILE A 585 15.71 -8.03 6.37
CA ILE A 585 14.26 -7.92 6.53
C ILE A 585 13.51 -8.18 5.20
N ASP A 586 12.19 -8.27 5.26
CA ASP A 586 11.28 -8.36 4.11
C ASP A 586 11.32 -9.69 3.34
N TRP A 587 11.05 -10.78 4.05
CA TRP A 587 11.03 -12.15 3.49
C TRP A 587 9.74 -12.50 2.74
N GLU A 588 8.85 -11.52 2.50
CA GLU A 588 7.56 -11.71 1.83
C GLU A 588 7.70 -12.25 0.40
N MET A 589 8.78 -11.85 -0.29
CA MET A 589 9.08 -12.31 -1.64
C MET A 589 9.89 -13.60 -1.66
N SER A 590 10.07 -14.29 -0.53
CA SER A 590 10.87 -15.51 -0.50
C SER A 590 10.26 -16.67 -1.30
N LYS A 591 11.06 -17.69 -1.61
CA LYS A 591 10.60 -18.90 -2.31
C LYS A 591 11.28 -20.15 -1.75
N PRO A 592 10.53 -21.24 -1.49
CA PRO A 592 11.12 -22.51 -1.07
C PRO A 592 11.97 -23.13 -2.19
N ILE A 593 13.07 -23.78 -1.80
CA ILE A 593 13.92 -24.59 -2.67
C ILE A 593 13.48 -26.05 -2.54
N LEU A 594 12.80 -26.57 -3.57
CA LEU A 594 12.16 -27.90 -3.53
C LEU A 594 13.10 -29.06 -3.91
N ALA A 595 14.35 -28.78 -4.33
CA ALA A 595 15.31 -29.80 -4.76
C ALA A 595 16.67 -29.69 -4.02
N PRO A 596 17.06 -30.68 -3.19
CA PRO A 596 18.28 -30.63 -2.37
C PRO A 596 19.58 -30.46 -3.16
N LEU A 597 19.66 -31.06 -4.37
CA LEU A 597 20.84 -30.97 -5.24
C LEU A 597 20.98 -29.60 -5.94
N GLN A 598 19.93 -28.79 -6.01
CA GLN A 598 19.98 -27.41 -6.52
C GLN A 598 20.33 -26.38 -5.43
N ALA A 599 20.05 -26.67 -4.15
CA ALA A 599 20.25 -25.73 -3.03
C ALA A 599 21.70 -25.25 -2.90
N ARG A 600 22.70 -26.16 -2.93
CA ARG A 600 24.12 -25.78 -2.84
C ARG A 600 24.63 -25.02 -4.07
N ARG A 601 24.20 -25.41 -5.28
CA ARG A 601 24.57 -24.70 -6.52
C ARG A 601 23.96 -23.31 -6.59
N MET A 602 22.67 -23.17 -6.25
CA MET A 602 21.96 -21.89 -6.20
C MET A 602 22.51 -20.97 -5.09
N ALA A 603 22.85 -21.51 -3.92
CA ALA A 603 23.50 -20.74 -2.86
C ALA A 603 24.84 -20.15 -3.32
N CYS A 604 25.66 -20.91 -4.05
CA CYS A 604 26.89 -20.39 -4.65
C CYS A 604 26.63 -19.32 -5.71
N THR A 605 25.67 -19.51 -6.62
CA THR A 605 25.33 -18.51 -7.65
C THR A 605 24.79 -17.21 -7.04
N VAL A 606 24.04 -17.28 -5.94
CA VAL A 606 23.51 -16.10 -5.24
C VAL A 606 24.58 -15.41 -4.38
N CYS A 607 25.55 -16.13 -3.82
CA CYS A 607 26.74 -15.51 -3.22
C CYS A 607 27.57 -14.72 -4.25
N PHE A 608 27.69 -15.20 -5.49
CA PHE A 608 28.29 -14.43 -6.59
C PHE A 608 27.45 -13.19 -6.96
N ALA A 609 26.13 -13.27 -6.94
CA ALA A 609 25.26 -12.11 -7.08
C ALA A 609 25.39 -11.13 -5.89
N GLY A 610 25.66 -11.63 -4.68
CA GLY A 610 25.97 -10.84 -3.49
C GLY A 610 27.24 -9.98 -3.63
N LEU A 611 28.23 -10.44 -4.41
CA LEU A 611 29.42 -9.65 -4.77
C LEU A 611 29.08 -8.52 -5.76
N PHE A 612 28.24 -8.78 -6.78
CA PHE A 612 27.73 -7.74 -7.68
C PHE A 612 26.85 -6.72 -6.93
N PHE A 613 26.06 -7.20 -5.97
CA PHE A 613 25.26 -6.35 -5.09
C PHE A 613 26.14 -5.49 -4.18
N LEU A 614 27.17 -6.07 -3.54
CA LEU A 614 28.13 -5.32 -2.73
C LEU A 614 28.83 -4.25 -3.59
N HIS A 615 29.21 -4.58 -4.83
CA HIS A 615 29.75 -3.60 -5.77
C HIS A 615 28.75 -2.47 -6.06
N ARG A 616 27.47 -2.79 -6.31
CA ARG A 616 26.42 -1.78 -6.55
C ARG A 616 26.17 -0.90 -5.32
N VAL A 617 26.07 -1.47 -4.13
CA VAL A 617 25.96 -0.73 -2.87
C VAL A 617 27.19 0.18 -2.68
N LEU A 618 28.40 -0.32 -2.89
CA LEU A 618 29.61 0.50 -2.79
C LEU A 618 29.63 1.65 -3.82
N MET A 619 29.09 1.44 -5.02
CA MET A 619 28.93 2.49 -6.04
C MET A 619 27.88 3.53 -5.64
N ASP A 620 26.71 3.10 -5.16
CA ASP A 620 25.60 3.97 -4.75
C ASP A 620 25.98 4.84 -3.53
N TYR A 621 26.86 4.34 -2.65
CA TYR A 621 27.35 5.07 -1.47
C TYR A 621 28.76 5.66 -1.62
N SER A 622 29.35 5.61 -2.82
CA SER A 622 30.70 6.15 -3.11
C SER A 622 30.85 7.64 -2.76
N GLY A 623 29.80 8.44 -2.98
CA GLY A 623 29.76 9.86 -2.62
C GLY A 623 29.80 10.11 -1.10
N ASN A 624 29.14 9.27 -0.31
CA ASN A 624 29.20 9.35 1.15
C ASN A 624 30.58 8.90 1.68
N MET A 625 31.21 7.90 1.05
CA MET A 625 32.57 7.48 1.39
C MET A 625 33.62 8.56 1.09
N ALA A 626 33.45 9.39 0.05
CA ALA A 626 34.37 10.49 -0.27
C ALA A 626 34.37 11.60 0.81
N ILE A 627 33.23 11.87 1.44
CA ILE A 627 33.09 12.90 2.49
C ILE A 627 33.89 12.51 3.76
N TYR A 628 33.96 11.22 4.08
CA TYR A 628 34.77 10.74 5.20
C TYR A 628 36.27 10.70 4.89
N SER A 629 36.67 10.64 3.62
CA SER A 629 38.09 10.72 3.23
C SER A 629 38.68 12.13 3.34
N CYS A 630 37.83 13.17 3.30
CA CYS A 630 38.25 14.57 3.34
C CYS A 630 38.34 15.16 4.77
N SER A 631 37.91 14.43 5.80
CA SER A 631 37.95 14.89 7.20
C SER A 631 39.15 14.37 8.02
N THR A 632 40.03 13.57 7.41
CA THR A 632 41.24 13.02 8.05
C THR A 632 42.57 13.62 7.57
N THR A 633 42.57 14.66 6.73
CA THR A 633 43.79 15.37 6.33
C THR A 633 43.82 16.80 6.87
N SER A 634 44.03 16.92 8.19
CA SER A 634 44.66 18.13 8.73
C SER A 634 45.73 17.77 9.76
N ARG A 635 46.91 18.36 9.55
CA ARG A 635 48.14 18.35 10.36
C ARG A 635 49.05 17.13 10.23
N GLN A 636 49.98 17.23 9.30
CA GLN A 636 51.40 17.26 9.66
C GLN A 636 52.19 18.10 8.64
N SER A 637 52.75 19.20 9.14
CA SER A 637 53.69 20.09 8.47
C SER A 637 55.06 19.44 8.38
N ALA A 638 55.66 19.43 7.19
CA ALA A 638 57.10 19.35 7.04
C ALA A 638 57.54 20.27 5.89
N THR A 639 58.25 21.33 6.29
CA THR A 639 59.08 22.24 5.49
C THR A 639 60.01 21.50 4.53
N TYR A 640 60.09 21.93 3.27
CA TYR A 640 61.36 22.04 2.55
C TYR A 640 61.31 23.19 1.54
N ARG A 641 62.20 24.17 1.74
CA ARG A 641 62.51 25.27 0.82
C ARG A 641 63.49 24.76 -0.25
N GLY A 642 63.19 25.11 -1.50
CA GLY A 642 64.09 25.64 -2.54
C GLY A 642 65.36 24.89 -2.94
N LEU A 643 65.49 24.62 -4.24
CA LEU A 643 66.52 25.15 -5.17
C LEU A 643 66.66 24.21 -6.38
N GLY A 644 66.65 24.78 -7.60
CA GLY A 644 66.97 24.10 -8.85
C GLY A 644 65.87 24.21 -9.89
#